data_AF-S7PTN2-F1
#
_entry.id   AF-S7PTN2-F1
#
_cell.length_a   1.000
_cell.length_b   1.000
_cell.length_c   1.000
_cell.angle_alpha   90.00
_cell.angle_beta   90.00
_cell.angle_gamma   90.00
#
_symmetry.space_group_name_H-M   'P 1'
#
loop_
_entity.id
_entity.type
_entity.pdbx_description
1 polymer ?
#
loop_
_entity_poly.entity_id
_entity_poly.type
_entity_poly.pdbx_seq_one_letter_code
_entity_poly.pdbx_strand_id
1 'polypeptide(L)'
;MVSRRLGEGDGDDGEAGVLDTPDREKKWGDDPETPLPGRSKRTRASGAKGVSNLTLRDQEKHIDQLKKDNFNLQLKVHFLEERLAQLAPDQMETALKQNINLKIEVQQARMELKRSKKLLLEQTKELERLQKDKGRGRERELEEKLEEREREIRELRRRKAIGPDDALLRDLENRNADLEERAAALEYELESAKALLEDNQDELDRMRDIVERRGDTSIDEAGESRRDRMKRRIEELEAENEDLRVVVDDQAERSESRAQIMEERQERELVEEDMNAVRDRLAAITIELQQKEDELDMKNAEIDDLIAEHERDVQVLEQQWRGEVEEARALVEELRDVSSVLRPVIVIAERDAESKELRMHIADFEANNEDMHAKFEAALAHLEREADEKDAEVEAGNREIERLGQQVYNLEDEIEQLRSDSERNAEDWAVERERLEATCAALKDVNELSRHIEDLVDELRRERESREDAQSQITAVQQEHDIEIRRERRALEAKESALESALNDLARTQSLLAQRDADLSAVQTALQTLEAESKKLGESHTTAKFSMQLEVDRLKRDLERVEDELARARKELDNRDGKTRERDGVIDKLHAENRDLAAQLAAQTQARLNLSEKLDGVQAQLKTAESDVATFRSRVAELEQRLSKDQRSLLAAEAQYRDQLTERNTLLLTIYQYMDKILGVDKTPPYTNFSVFHDNLITRLKSLSQIQLDFDKRCKDVEAKYIDKLTDLKRQLDQRWKQIDKFEASLKNIADAKAAWRRQLSAKDGELEALKASSSKLTAQLSKLKRPNDGESMEIRSLRARAANAERRMINAQNQLAAAEERLATASQKTTAADSKWEARVKEYEARIKAAEEKVKRERQGHKERILELESQLESLKRQKELETKRKKQLEEIMEANKVSSPSK
;
A
#
# COMPACT_ATOMS: atom_id res chain seq x y z
N MET A 1 40.70 32.38 40.55
CA MET A 1 39.36 33.02 40.49
C MET A 1 38.42 31.95 39.93
N VAL A 2 37.80 31.11 40.78
CA VAL A 2 36.40 31.20 41.31
C VAL A 2 35.39 31.27 40.16
N SER A 3 34.40 30.39 39.91
CA SER A 3 33.66 29.30 40.59
C SER A 3 33.14 28.35 39.47
N ARG A 4 33.09 27.01 39.57
CA ARG A 4 32.31 26.06 40.40
C ARG A 4 30.80 25.94 40.08
N ARG A 5 30.40 24.74 39.63
CA ARG A 5 29.14 23.94 39.80
C ARG A 5 28.59 23.44 38.45
N LEU A 6 27.93 22.29 38.28
CA LEU A 6 27.78 20.94 38.91
C LEU A 6 26.49 20.35 38.28
N GLY A 7 26.44 19.03 38.03
CA GLY A 7 25.23 18.23 37.70
C GLY A 7 25.43 17.40 36.42
N GLU A 8 25.67 16.08 36.41
CA GLU A 8 24.79 14.91 36.75
C GLU A 8 23.44 14.97 35.99
N GLY A 9 22.94 13.96 35.27
CA GLY A 9 23.29 12.56 35.05
C GLY A 9 22.27 11.88 34.10
N ASP A 10 22.43 10.56 33.88
CA ASP A 10 21.59 9.56 33.17
C ASP A 10 21.37 9.75 31.65
N GLY A 11 21.58 8.74 30.80
CA GLY A 11 20.88 7.44 30.73
C GLY A 11 19.74 7.63 29.72
N ASP A 12 19.41 6.80 28.74
CA ASP A 12 19.70 5.41 28.36
C ASP A 12 19.13 5.27 26.93
N ASP A 13 19.44 4.15 26.28
CA ASP A 13 18.69 3.50 25.20
C ASP A 13 18.54 4.10 23.79
N GLY A 14 18.81 3.22 22.82
CA GLY A 14 17.81 3.01 21.77
C GLY A 14 18.31 2.98 20.32
N GLU A 15 18.89 1.84 19.92
CA GLU A 15 18.69 1.15 18.62
C GLU A 15 18.80 1.96 17.31
N ALA A 16 19.86 1.79 16.52
CA ALA A 16 20.07 0.67 15.59
C ALA A 16 19.01 0.61 14.45
N GLY A 17 19.28 1.31 13.35
CA GLY A 17 19.48 0.65 12.06
C GLY A 17 18.36 0.99 11.06
N VAL A 18 18.52 0.95 9.74
CA VAL A 18 19.52 0.38 8.85
C VAL A 18 19.03 0.73 7.42
N LEU A 19 19.94 1.09 6.49
CA LEU A 19 19.85 0.97 5.00
C LEU A 19 18.74 1.79 4.27
N ASP A 20 18.87 2.39 3.08
CA ASP A 20 19.86 2.37 2.00
C ASP A 20 19.51 3.53 1.02
N THR A 21 20.46 4.44 0.78
CA THR A 21 20.98 5.02 -0.51
C THR A 21 20.03 5.36 -1.71
N PRO A 22 20.50 6.02 -2.80
CA PRO A 22 20.19 7.44 -3.03
C PRO A 22 19.63 7.73 -4.44
N ASP A 23 18.92 8.84 -4.65
CA ASP A 23 19.08 9.53 -5.94
C ASP A 23 18.76 11.01 -5.86
N ARG A 24 19.75 11.80 -6.27
CA ARG A 24 19.79 13.26 -6.18
C ARG A 24 20.12 13.77 -7.57
N GLU A 25 19.13 14.32 -8.25
CA GLU A 25 19.36 15.30 -9.32
C GLU A 25 18.76 16.64 -8.93
N LYS A 26 19.64 17.64 -8.84
CA LYS A 26 19.39 19.00 -9.34
C LYS A 26 20.66 19.83 -9.16
N LYS A 27 21.17 20.38 -10.27
CA LYS A 27 20.88 21.79 -10.56
C LYS A 27 21.21 22.18 -11.99
N TRP A 28 20.27 22.94 -12.52
CA TRP A 28 20.19 23.61 -13.81
C TRP A 28 20.97 24.94 -13.85
N GLY A 29 21.29 25.36 -15.07
CA GLY A 29 21.55 26.73 -15.55
C GLY A 29 22.87 26.76 -16.31
N ASP A 30 22.97 26.96 -17.63
CA ASP A 30 22.29 27.93 -18.50
C ASP A 30 22.55 27.55 -19.98
N ASP A 31 21.58 27.78 -20.84
CA ASP A 31 21.58 27.64 -22.32
C ASP A 31 22.06 28.96 -22.98
N PRO A 32 22.16 29.10 -24.34
CA PRO A 32 22.27 28.12 -25.42
C PRO A 32 23.38 28.46 -26.44
N GLU A 33 23.90 27.47 -27.18
CA GLU A 33 24.17 27.63 -28.63
C GLU A 33 24.54 26.28 -29.28
N THR A 34 23.68 25.83 -30.18
CA THR A 34 23.84 24.65 -31.03
C THR A 34 24.90 24.90 -32.11
N PRO A 35 25.81 23.95 -32.41
CA PRO A 35 25.71 23.32 -33.73
C PRO A 35 26.01 21.80 -33.77
N LEU A 36 25.38 21.18 -34.78
CA LEU A 36 25.31 19.79 -35.22
C LEU A 36 26.67 19.11 -35.60
N PRO A 37 26.69 17.79 -35.95
CA PRO A 37 27.65 16.81 -35.45
C PRO A 37 28.86 16.54 -36.35
N GLY A 38 30.00 16.30 -35.70
CA GLY A 38 31.26 15.88 -36.31
C GLY A 38 31.51 14.36 -36.24
N ARG A 39 31.63 13.76 -37.41
CA ARG A 39 31.81 12.34 -37.74
C ARG A 39 33.21 11.79 -37.38
N SER A 40 33.24 10.56 -36.88
CA SER A 40 34.30 9.52 -36.92
C SER A 40 35.78 9.88 -36.76
N LYS A 41 36.45 9.22 -35.81
CA LYS A 41 37.71 8.53 -36.13
C LYS A 41 37.98 7.31 -35.24
N ARG A 42 37.98 6.14 -35.89
CA ARG A 42 38.54 4.87 -35.41
C ARG A 42 40.06 5.00 -35.26
N THR A 43 40.62 4.54 -34.14
CA THR A 43 42.00 4.08 -34.06
C THR A 43 42.01 2.62 -33.63
N ARG A 44 42.36 1.75 -34.59
CA ARG A 44 42.79 0.37 -34.33
C ARG A 44 44.21 0.43 -33.75
N ALA A 45 44.47 -0.35 -32.71
CA ALA A 45 45.79 -0.88 -32.42
C ALA A 45 45.67 -2.34 -32.01
N SER A 46 46.36 -3.20 -32.75
CA SER A 46 46.61 -4.60 -32.46
C SER A 46 47.72 -4.72 -31.42
N GLY A 47 47.58 -5.64 -30.47
CA GLY A 47 48.65 -5.96 -29.53
C GLY A 47 48.32 -7.14 -28.64
N ALA A 48 48.33 -8.34 -29.22
CA ALA A 48 48.36 -9.59 -28.46
C ALA A 48 49.76 -9.81 -27.89
N LYS A 49 49.88 -9.97 -26.56
CA LYS A 49 50.75 -10.93 -25.84
C LYS A 49 50.90 -10.50 -24.37
N GLY A 50 50.71 -11.46 -23.46
CA GLY A 50 51.14 -11.30 -22.06
C GLY A 50 50.40 -12.09 -21.00
N VAL A 51 49.81 -13.26 -21.29
CA VAL A 51 49.43 -14.18 -20.20
C VAL A 51 50.71 -14.86 -19.74
N SER A 52 51.22 -14.42 -18.58
CA SER A 52 52.28 -15.13 -17.86
C SER A 52 51.75 -16.53 -17.53
N ASN A 53 52.32 -17.55 -18.16
CA ASN A 53 52.06 -18.94 -17.79
C ASN A 53 52.58 -19.16 -16.37
N LEU A 54 51.67 -19.07 -15.40
CA LEU A 54 51.85 -19.52 -14.03
C LEU A 54 52.40 -20.96 -14.07
N THR A 55 53.53 -21.22 -13.41
CA THR A 55 54.16 -22.54 -13.47
C THR A 55 53.21 -23.59 -12.85
N LEU A 56 53.32 -24.87 -13.22
CA LEU A 56 52.46 -25.93 -12.64
C LEU A 56 52.47 -25.91 -11.10
N ARG A 57 53.60 -25.51 -10.50
CA ARG A 57 53.76 -25.37 -9.05
C ARG A 57 53.02 -24.17 -8.47
N ASP A 58 52.92 -23.09 -9.24
CA ASP A 58 52.17 -21.90 -8.86
C ASP A 58 50.66 -22.09 -9.12
N GLN A 59 50.28 -22.88 -10.14
CA GLN A 59 48.90 -23.33 -10.34
C GLN A 59 48.45 -24.28 -9.22
N GLU A 60 49.31 -25.20 -8.78
CA GLU A 60 49.04 -26.12 -7.67
C GLU A 60 48.91 -25.36 -6.35
N LYS A 61 49.79 -24.38 -6.09
CA LYS A 61 49.62 -23.45 -4.95
C LYS A 61 48.33 -22.64 -5.03
N HIS A 62 47.94 -22.18 -6.21
CA HIS A 62 46.69 -21.44 -6.39
C HIS A 62 45.47 -22.34 -6.19
N ILE A 63 45.52 -23.61 -6.62
CA ILE A 63 44.49 -24.61 -6.35
C ILE A 63 44.41 -24.93 -4.86
N ASP A 64 45.55 -25.08 -4.17
CA ASP A 64 45.56 -25.33 -2.73
C ASP A 64 45.08 -24.12 -1.93
N GLN A 65 45.40 -22.90 -2.39
CA GLN A 65 44.84 -21.67 -1.85
C GLN A 65 43.33 -21.60 -2.08
N LEU A 66 42.85 -21.90 -3.29
CA LEU A 66 41.42 -21.96 -3.58
C LEU A 66 40.70 -23.05 -2.80
N LYS A 67 41.34 -24.19 -2.51
CA LYS A 67 40.78 -25.23 -1.63
C LYS A 67 40.69 -24.76 -0.18
N LYS A 68 41.71 -24.06 0.32
CA LYS A 68 41.67 -23.44 1.66
C LYS A 68 40.61 -22.35 1.73
N ASP A 69 40.51 -21.51 0.71
CA ASP A 69 39.51 -20.45 0.63
C ASP A 69 38.11 -21.06 0.50
N ASN A 70 37.92 -22.16 -0.24
CA ASN A 70 36.66 -22.89 -0.34
C ASN A 70 36.28 -23.56 0.99
N PHE A 71 37.25 -24.15 1.70
CA PHE A 71 37.04 -24.72 3.04
C PHE A 71 36.71 -23.63 4.06
N ASN A 72 37.39 -22.50 4.02
CA ASN A 72 37.10 -21.34 4.86
C ASN A 72 35.74 -20.72 4.53
N LEU A 73 35.36 -20.67 3.24
CA LEU A 73 34.02 -20.27 2.81
C LEU A 73 32.97 -21.26 3.28
N GLN A 74 33.22 -22.56 3.22
CA GLN A 74 32.30 -23.58 3.74
C GLN A 74 32.14 -23.47 5.26
N LEU A 75 33.23 -23.24 6.01
CA LEU A 75 33.17 -22.95 7.45
C LEU A 75 32.41 -21.66 7.71
N LYS A 76 32.63 -20.61 6.93
CA LYS A 76 31.93 -19.33 7.08
C LYS A 76 30.45 -19.46 6.73
N VAL A 77 30.10 -20.23 5.69
CA VAL A 77 28.71 -20.57 5.36
C VAL A 77 28.10 -21.38 6.49
N HIS A 78 28.78 -22.40 7.01
CA HIS A 78 28.29 -23.19 8.15
C HIS A 78 28.08 -22.31 9.39
N PHE A 79 29.02 -21.45 9.75
CA PHE A 79 28.86 -20.53 10.88
C PHE A 79 27.83 -19.43 10.62
N LEU A 80 27.64 -19.00 9.38
CA LEU A 80 26.56 -18.08 9.02
C LEU A 80 25.20 -18.78 9.00
N GLU A 81 25.12 -20.06 8.61
CA GLU A 81 23.93 -20.91 8.69
C GLU A 81 23.59 -21.23 10.14
N GLU A 82 24.58 -21.52 10.97
CA GLU A 82 24.45 -21.77 12.41
C GLU A 82 24.10 -20.47 13.16
N ARG A 83 24.69 -19.34 12.77
CA ARG A 83 24.34 -18.01 13.27
C ARG A 83 22.97 -17.54 12.77
N LEU A 84 22.55 -17.87 11.54
CA LEU A 84 21.18 -17.65 11.06
C LEU A 84 20.17 -18.55 11.79
N ALA A 85 20.55 -19.79 12.08
CA ALA A 85 19.72 -20.71 12.87
C ALA A 85 19.61 -20.26 14.34
N GLN A 86 20.66 -19.64 14.91
CA GLN A 86 20.68 -19.12 16.28
C GLN A 86 20.06 -17.72 16.44
N LEU A 87 20.22 -16.81 15.46
CA LEU A 87 19.64 -15.44 15.54
C LEU A 87 18.22 -15.32 14.99
N ALA A 88 17.65 -16.36 14.38
CA ALA A 88 16.30 -16.31 13.83
C ALA A 88 15.40 -17.54 14.08
N PRO A 89 15.35 -18.17 15.28
CA PRO A 89 14.22 -19.04 15.60
C PRO A 89 12.91 -18.22 15.61
N ASP A 90 12.93 -17.06 16.27
CA ASP A 90 11.74 -16.24 16.46
C ASP A 90 11.34 -15.47 15.21
N GLN A 91 12.29 -15.00 14.40
CA GLN A 91 11.99 -14.33 13.13
C GLN A 91 11.55 -15.32 12.04
N MET A 92 12.09 -16.54 12.01
CA MET A 92 11.61 -17.58 11.11
C MET A 92 10.25 -18.11 11.58
N GLU A 93 10.03 -18.30 12.88
CA GLU A 93 8.72 -18.65 13.43
C GLU A 93 7.69 -17.54 13.26
N THR A 94 8.04 -16.27 13.47
CA THR A 94 7.12 -15.14 13.21
C THR A 94 6.91 -14.94 11.73
N ALA A 95 7.90 -15.12 10.85
CA ALA A 95 7.68 -15.10 9.41
C ALA A 95 6.86 -16.30 8.92
N LEU A 96 6.99 -17.47 9.55
CA LEU A 96 6.15 -18.64 9.29
C LEU A 96 4.74 -18.46 9.85
N LYS A 97 4.58 -17.93 11.07
CA LYS A 97 3.28 -17.57 11.67
C LYS A 97 2.60 -16.45 10.88
N GLN A 98 3.34 -15.44 10.43
CA GLN A 98 2.85 -14.41 9.52
C GLN A 98 2.52 -14.99 8.15
N ASN A 99 3.30 -15.92 7.59
CA ASN A 99 2.92 -16.60 6.35
C ASN A 99 1.69 -17.49 6.54
N ILE A 100 1.54 -18.16 7.68
CA ILE A 100 0.37 -18.96 8.01
C ILE A 100 -0.84 -18.05 8.19
N ASN A 101 -0.71 -16.93 8.92
CA ASN A 101 -1.75 -15.93 9.11
C ASN A 101 -2.12 -15.25 7.80
N LEU A 102 -1.15 -14.79 6.99
CA LEU A 102 -1.39 -14.26 5.65
C LEU A 102 -2.04 -15.31 4.75
N LYS A 103 -1.71 -16.60 4.89
CA LYS A 103 -2.35 -17.67 4.12
C LYS A 103 -3.77 -17.97 4.60
N ILE A 104 -4.03 -17.83 5.90
CA ILE A 104 -5.37 -17.89 6.51
C ILE A 104 -6.18 -16.67 6.07
N GLU A 105 -5.66 -15.45 6.15
CA GLU A 105 -6.27 -14.21 5.69
C GLU A 105 -6.51 -14.22 4.18
N VAL A 106 -5.55 -14.68 3.37
CA VAL A 106 -5.76 -14.86 1.92
C VAL A 106 -6.80 -15.96 1.67
N GLN A 107 -6.87 -17.01 2.48
CA GLN A 107 -7.97 -18.00 2.37
C GLN A 107 -9.31 -17.43 2.81
N GLN A 108 -9.36 -16.66 3.90
CA GLN A 108 -10.55 -16.02 4.43
C GLN A 108 -11.03 -14.95 3.46
N ALA A 109 -10.17 -14.06 2.98
CA ALA A 109 -10.44 -13.11 1.91
C ALA A 109 -10.82 -13.81 0.60
N ARG A 110 -10.26 -14.98 0.25
CA ARG A 110 -10.74 -15.78 -0.89
C ARG A 110 -12.12 -16.40 -0.64
N MET A 111 -12.42 -16.81 0.58
CA MET A 111 -13.73 -17.35 0.98
C MET A 111 -14.78 -16.24 1.04
N GLU A 112 -14.45 -15.08 1.58
CA GLU A 112 -15.26 -13.87 1.59
C GLU A 112 -15.43 -13.34 0.18
N LEU A 113 -14.38 -13.26 -0.64
CA LEU A 113 -14.52 -12.92 -2.06
C LEU A 113 -15.39 -13.95 -2.80
N LYS A 114 -15.33 -15.24 -2.46
CA LYS A 114 -16.25 -16.25 -3.00
C LYS A 114 -17.68 -16.07 -2.49
N ARG A 115 -17.88 -15.75 -1.21
CA ARG A 115 -19.20 -15.45 -0.61
C ARG A 115 -19.78 -14.18 -1.19
N SER A 116 -19.02 -13.09 -1.25
CA SER A 116 -19.38 -11.82 -1.89
C SER A 116 -19.59 -11.98 -3.38
N LYS A 117 -18.79 -12.79 -4.10
CA LYS A 117 -19.09 -13.12 -5.51
C LYS A 117 -20.37 -13.93 -5.65
N LYS A 118 -20.65 -14.86 -4.73
CA LYS A 118 -21.89 -15.65 -4.74
C LYS A 118 -23.09 -14.79 -4.40
N LEU A 119 -22.98 -13.90 -3.41
CA LEU A 119 -23.98 -12.92 -3.01
C LEU A 119 -24.19 -11.90 -4.13
N LEU A 120 -23.14 -11.40 -4.77
CA LEU A 120 -23.24 -10.56 -5.97
C LEU A 120 -23.85 -11.32 -7.14
N LEU A 121 -23.59 -12.61 -7.31
CA LEU A 121 -24.24 -13.46 -8.32
C LEU A 121 -25.71 -13.74 -7.99
N GLU A 122 -26.05 -13.88 -6.72
CA GLU A 122 -27.43 -14.03 -6.23
C GLU A 122 -28.18 -12.71 -6.37
N GLN A 123 -27.57 -11.59 -5.99
CA GLN A 123 -28.10 -10.24 -6.18
C GLN A 123 -28.16 -9.84 -7.65
N THR A 124 -27.20 -10.22 -8.50
CA THR A 124 -27.32 -10.01 -9.96
C THR A 124 -28.33 -10.96 -10.58
N LYS A 125 -28.51 -12.18 -10.08
CA LYS A 125 -29.62 -13.06 -10.50
C LYS A 125 -30.97 -12.60 -9.98
N GLU A 126 -31.03 -11.95 -8.82
CA GLU A 126 -32.23 -11.34 -8.25
C GLU A 126 -32.54 -10.02 -8.93
N LEU A 127 -31.54 -9.21 -9.27
CA LEU A 127 -31.67 -8.04 -10.13
C LEU A 127 -32.05 -8.45 -11.55
N GLU A 128 -31.43 -9.49 -12.12
CA GLU A 128 -31.83 -10.05 -13.41
C GLU A 128 -33.22 -10.68 -13.34
N ARG A 129 -33.63 -11.28 -12.22
CA ARG A 129 -35.01 -11.76 -12.00
C ARG A 129 -35.98 -10.60 -11.85
N LEU A 130 -35.66 -9.55 -11.11
CA LEU A 130 -36.46 -8.34 -10.97
C LEU A 130 -36.52 -7.56 -12.29
N GLN A 131 -35.46 -7.59 -13.09
CA GLN A 131 -35.38 -6.98 -14.41
C GLN A 131 -36.06 -7.85 -15.48
N LYS A 132 -36.04 -9.19 -15.36
CA LYS A 132 -36.86 -10.11 -16.16
C LYS A 132 -38.34 -10.11 -15.76
N ASP A 133 -38.68 -9.90 -14.49
CA ASP A 133 -40.06 -9.83 -14.01
C ASP A 133 -40.68 -8.47 -14.34
N LYS A 134 -39.90 -7.38 -14.26
CA LYS A 134 -40.32 -6.06 -14.74
C LYS A 134 -40.34 -5.95 -16.28
N GLY A 135 -39.56 -6.77 -16.98
CA GLY A 135 -39.55 -6.83 -18.44
C GLY A 135 -40.63 -7.76 -19.00
N ARG A 136 -40.61 -9.05 -18.64
CA ARG A 136 -41.47 -10.06 -19.29
C ARG A 136 -42.86 -10.20 -18.71
N GLY A 137 -43.10 -9.83 -17.44
CA GLY A 137 -44.45 -9.81 -16.89
C GLY A 137 -45.28 -8.69 -17.50
N ARG A 138 -44.68 -7.49 -17.60
CA ARG A 138 -45.31 -6.32 -18.20
C ARG A 138 -45.37 -6.39 -19.72
N GLU A 139 -44.37 -6.95 -20.39
CA GLU A 139 -44.38 -7.11 -21.86
C GLU A 139 -45.32 -8.23 -22.31
N ARG A 140 -45.45 -9.36 -21.58
CA ARG A 140 -46.47 -10.38 -21.90
C ARG A 140 -47.87 -9.96 -21.54
N GLU A 141 -48.08 -9.26 -20.43
CA GLU A 141 -49.41 -8.68 -20.15
C GLU A 141 -49.74 -7.56 -21.13
N LEU A 142 -48.77 -6.78 -21.59
CA LEU A 142 -49.00 -5.74 -22.59
C LEU A 142 -49.17 -6.31 -23.99
N GLU A 143 -48.49 -7.42 -24.36
CA GLU A 143 -48.72 -8.16 -25.61
C GLU A 143 -50.05 -8.91 -25.59
N GLU A 144 -50.44 -9.52 -24.46
CA GLU A 144 -51.74 -10.17 -24.32
C GLU A 144 -52.88 -9.13 -24.31
N LYS A 145 -52.67 -7.97 -23.66
CA LYS A 145 -53.58 -6.81 -23.75
C LYS A 145 -53.53 -6.11 -25.11
N LEU A 146 -52.41 -6.13 -25.84
CA LEU A 146 -52.32 -5.61 -27.21
C LEU A 146 -53.04 -6.54 -28.17
N GLU A 147 -52.88 -7.85 -28.03
CA GLU A 147 -53.56 -8.84 -28.86
C GLU A 147 -55.06 -8.90 -28.52
N GLU A 148 -55.44 -8.77 -27.25
CA GLU A 148 -56.84 -8.55 -26.86
C GLU A 148 -57.37 -7.24 -27.43
N ARG A 149 -56.62 -6.14 -27.34
CA ARG A 149 -57.01 -4.85 -27.94
C ARG A 149 -56.99 -4.87 -29.46
N GLU A 150 -56.18 -5.67 -30.11
CA GLU A 150 -56.14 -5.83 -31.57
C GLU A 150 -57.23 -6.77 -32.08
N ARG A 151 -57.60 -7.78 -31.29
CA ARG A 151 -58.81 -8.59 -31.50
C ARG A 151 -60.07 -7.76 -31.28
N GLU A 152 -60.08 -6.93 -30.23
CA GLU A 152 -61.15 -5.99 -29.89
C GLU A 152 -61.23 -4.85 -30.93
N ILE A 153 -60.10 -4.34 -31.45
CA ILE A 153 -60.06 -3.37 -32.56
C ILE A 153 -60.50 -4.03 -33.87
N ARG A 154 -60.20 -5.31 -34.13
CA ARG A 154 -60.74 -6.03 -35.30
C ARG A 154 -62.24 -6.30 -35.20
N GLU A 155 -62.76 -6.58 -34.01
CA GLU A 155 -64.21 -6.72 -33.77
C GLU A 155 -64.94 -5.37 -33.75
N LEU A 156 -64.34 -4.32 -33.20
CA LEU A 156 -64.86 -2.95 -33.21
C LEU A 156 -64.80 -2.32 -34.61
N ARG A 157 -63.80 -2.64 -35.44
CA ARG A 157 -63.77 -2.25 -36.86
C ARG A 157 -64.81 -2.98 -37.72
N ARG A 158 -65.29 -4.15 -37.30
CA ARG A 158 -66.43 -4.83 -37.93
C ARG A 158 -67.80 -4.33 -37.42
N ARG A 159 -67.87 -3.77 -36.21
CA ARG A 159 -69.13 -3.26 -35.63
C ARG A 159 -69.35 -1.75 -35.79
N LYS A 160 -68.31 -0.93 -36.01
CA LYS A 160 -68.39 0.53 -36.12
C LYS A 160 -68.48 1.03 -37.57
N ALA A 161 -69.25 0.32 -38.41
CA ALA A 161 -69.62 0.82 -39.75
C ALA A 161 -70.83 1.76 -39.73
N ILE A 162 -71.50 1.97 -38.58
CA ILE A 162 -72.67 2.86 -38.47
C ILE A 162 -72.72 3.44 -37.05
N GLY A 163 -72.48 4.75 -36.87
CA GLY A 163 -72.72 5.45 -35.60
C GLY A 163 -72.15 6.88 -35.52
N PRO A 164 -72.72 7.77 -34.67
CA PRO A 164 -72.80 9.22 -34.90
C PRO A 164 -71.62 10.06 -34.38
N ASP A 165 -70.51 9.45 -34.00
CA ASP A 165 -69.37 10.15 -33.38
C ASP A 165 -68.43 10.84 -34.41
N ASP A 166 -68.56 10.54 -35.70
CA ASP A 166 -67.74 11.15 -36.77
C ASP A 166 -68.09 12.65 -37.00
N ALA A 167 -69.27 13.09 -36.56
CA ALA A 167 -69.68 14.49 -36.64
C ALA A 167 -69.06 15.35 -35.53
N LEU A 168 -68.94 14.78 -34.32
CA LEU A 168 -68.38 15.50 -33.17
C LEU A 168 -66.86 15.64 -33.25
N LEU A 169 -66.17 14.63 -33.80
CA LEU A 169 -64.73 14.73 -34.00
C LEU A 169 -64.38 15.83 -35.03
N ARG A 170 -65.17 15.91 -36.11
CA ARG A 170 -64.99 16.91 -37.16
C ARG A 170 -65.33 18.33 -36.68
N ASP A 171 -66.31 18.48 -35.80
CA ASP A 171 -66.64 19.76 -35.17
C ASP A 171 -65.57 20.23 -34.17
N LEU A 172 -64.85 19.30 -33.52
CA LEU A 172 -63.73 19.61 -32.63
C LEU A 172 -62.46 19.92 -33.41
N GLU A 173 -62.19 19.21 -34.51
CA GLU A 173 -61.08 19.50 -35.43
C GLU A 173 -61.26 20.87 -36.10
N ASN A 174 -62.48 21.20 -36.55
CA ASN A 174 -62.79 22.52 -37.11
C ASN A 174 -62.66 23.64 -36.06
N ARG A 175 -63.08 23.41 -34.81
CA ARG A 175 -62.91 24.39 -33.73
C ARG A 175 -61.45 24.59 -33.35
N ASN A 176 -60.62 23.55 -33.39
CA ASN A 176 -59.18 23.68 -33.18
C ASN A 176 -58.52 24.44 -34.34
N ALA A 177 -58.91 24.16 -35.58
CA ALA A 177 -58.42 24.92 -36.74
C ALA A 177 -58.82 26.41 -36.67
N ASP A 178 -60.07 26.71 -36.27
CA ASP A 178 -60.54 28.09 -36.09
C ASP A 178 -59.81 28.81 -34.93
N LEU A 179 -59.40 28.08 -33.89
CA LEU A 179 -58.63 28.63 -32.77
C LEU A 179 -57.17 28.85 -33.14
N GLU A 180 -56.57 27.96 -33.95
CA GLU A 180 -55.22 28.15 -34.50
C GLU A 180 -55.18 29.32 -35.49
N GLU A 181 -56.18 29.47 -36.35
CA GLU A 181 -56.30 30.62 -37.27
C GLU A 181 -56.51 31.94 -36.50
N ARG A 182 -57.29 31.93 -35.41
CA ARG A 182 -57.44 33.10 -34.53
C ARG A 182 -56.17 33.41 -33.75
N ALA A 183 -55.42 32.40 -33.31
CA ALA A 183 -54.14 32.62 -32.65
C ALA A 183 -53.12 33.23 -33.62
N ALA A 184 -53.05 32.73 -34.86
CA ALA A 184 -52.20 33.30 -35.91
C ALA A 184 -52.63 34.72 -36.30
N ALA A 185 -53.94 35.01 -36.34
CA ALA A 185 -54.45 36.36 -36.59
C ALA A 185 -54.12 37.32 -35.44
N LEU A 186 -54.25 36.87 -34.18
CA LEU A 186 -53.86 37.66 -33.00
C LEU A 186 -52.34 37.89 -32.94
N GLU A 187 -51.53 36.91 -33.35
CA GLU A 187 -50.08 37.09 -33.48
C GLU A 187 -49.74 38.11 -34.56
N TYR A 188 -50.41 38.06 -35.73
CA TYR A 188 -50.23 39.06 -36.78
C TYR A 188 -50.70 40.46 -36.37
N GLU A 189 -51.83 40.57 -35.64
CA GLU A 189 -52.30 41.83 -35.07
C GLU A 189 -51.36 42.36 -34.00
N LEU A 190 -50.75 41.49 -33.20
CA LEU A 190 -49.79 41.86 -32.16
C LEU A 190 -48.44 42.26 -32.76
N GLU A 191 -48.01 41.62 -33.85
CA GLU A 191 -46.84 42.02 -34.65
C GLU A 191 -47.11 43.37 -35.36
N SER A 192 -48.31 43.58 -35.90
CA SER A 192 -48.73 44.85 -36.50
C SER A 192 -48.88 45.96 -35.46
N ALA A 193 -49.34 45.65 -34.25
CA ALA A 193 -49.43 46.59 -33.14
C ALA A 193 -48.05 46.94 -32.59
N LYS A 194 -47.11 45.98 -32.59
CA LYS A 194 -45.70 46.25 -32.28
C LYS A 194 -45.05 47.14 -33.34
N ALA A 195 -45.27 46.88 -34.63
CA ALA A 195 -44.77 47.72 -35.71
C ALA A 195 -45.36 49.15 -35.63
N LEU A 196 -46.65 49.29 -35.31
CA LEU A 196 -47.28 50.60 -35.06
C LEU A 196 -46.75 51.27 -33.78
N LEU A 197 -46.41 50.52 -32.74
CA LEU A 197 -45.79 51.07 -31.52
C LEU A 197 -44.35 51.51 -31.77
N GLU A 198 -43.61 50.78 -32.61
CA GLU A 198 -42.27 51.14 -33.06
C GLU A 198 -42.31 52.39 -33.95
N ASP A 199 -43.24 52.46 -34.92
CA ASP A 199 -43.49 53.66 -35.72
C ASP A 199 -43.92 54.86 -34.85
N ASN A 200 -44.75 54.63 -33.82
CA ASN A 200 -45.15 55.65 -32.85
C ASN A 200 -44.00 56.05 -31.91
N GLN A 201 -43.06 55.15 -31.60
CA GLN A 201 -41.85 55.47 -30.82
C GLN A 201 -40.88 56.29 -31.67
N ASP A 202 -40.71 55.94 -32.95
CA ASP A 202 -39.93 56.72 -33.91
C ASP A 202 -40.58 58.08 -34.22
N GLU A 203 -41.92 58.18 -34.23
CA GLU A 203 -42.63 59.46 -34.28
C GLU A 203 -42.54 60.24 -32.97
N LEU A 204 -42.56 59.59 -31.81
CA LEU A 204 -42.36 60.22 -30.51
C LEU A 204 -40.95 60.77 -30.35
N ASP A 205 -39.94 60.09 -30.90
CA ASP A 205 -38.56 60.56 -30.86
C ASP A 205 -38.32 61.66 -31.89
N ARG A 206 -38.97 61.60 -33.07
CA ARG A 206 -39.03 62.74 -33.99
C ARG A 206 -39.80 63.93 -33.40
N MET A 207 -40.87 63.69 -32.63
CA MET A 207 -41.64 64.72 -31.93
C MET A 207 -40.86 65.27 -30.73
N ARG A 208 -40.05 64.47 -30.05
CA ARG A 208 -39.11 64.93 -29.00
C ARG A 208 -38.08 65.87 -29.60
N ASP A 209 -37.47 65.51 -30.73
CA ASP A 209 -36.52 66.36 -31.46
C ASP A 209 -37.16 67.66 -32.00
N ILE A 210 -38.46 67.64 -32.33
CA ILE A 210 -39.20 68.84 -32.75
C ILE A 210 -39.62 69.70 -31.55
N VAL A 211 -40.00 69.09 -30.41
CA VAL A 211 -40.39 69.78 -29.17
C VAL A 211 -39.18 70.40 -28.49
N GLU A 212 -38.02 69.73 -28.49
CA GLU A 212 -36.75 70.27 -27.98
C GLU A 212 -36.25 71.45 -28.82
N ARG A 213 -36.69 71.54 -30.09
CA ARG A 213 -36.44 72.68 -31.00
C ARG A 213 -37.55 73.74 -31.03
N ARG A 214 -38.69 73.53 -30.37
CA ARG A 214 -39.85 74.48 -30.36
C ARG A 214 -40.32 74.94 -28.98
N GLY A 215 -39.69 74.51 -27.89
CA GLY A 215 -40.01 74.92 -26.51
C GLY A 215 -39.53 76.31 -26.09
N ASP A 216 -39.18 77.20 -27.04
CA ASP A 216 -38.89 78.61 -26.79
C ASP A 216 -39.96 79.46 -27.49
N THR A 217 -41.14 79.59 -26.87
CA THR A 217 -41.94 80.83 -26.80
C THR A 217 -43.36 80.59 -26.23
N SER A 218 -43.53 81.06 -24.99
CA SER A 218 -44.65 81.90 -24.53
C SER A 218 -46.01 81.29 -24.13
N ILE A 219 -46.48 81.73 -22.95
CA ILE A 219 -47.88 81.91 -22.47
C ILE A 219 -48.49 80.62 -21.84
N ASP A 220 -48.91 80.56 -20.55
CA ASP A 220 -49.53 81.57 -19.70
C ASP A 220 -49.34 81.32 -18.19
N GLU A 221 -49.02 82.41 -17.49
CA GLU A 221 -48.70 82.53 -16.07
C GLU A 221 -49.98 82.51 -15.19
N ALA A 222 -50.16 81.48 -14.35
CA ALA A 222 -50.91 81.56 -13.07
C ALA A 222 -51.01 80.22 -12.33
N GLY A 223 -50.85 79.08 -13.02
CA GLY A 223 -51.00 77.73 -12.44
C GLY A 223 -49.71 77.03 -12.00
N GLU A 224 -48.55 77.54 -12.40
CA GLU A 224 -47.23 76.91 -12.19
C GLU A 224 -46.73 77.03 -10.75
N SER A 225 -46.98 78.16 -10.07
CA SER A 225 -46.36 78.41 -8.76
C SER A 225 -46.72 77.37 -7.68
N ARG A 226 -47.89 76.72 -7.77
CA ARG A 226 -48.29 75.65 -6.82
C ARG A 226 -47.81 74.27 -7.26
N ARG A 227 -47.78 73.99 -8.57
CA ARG A 227 -47.26 72.73 -9.11
C ARG A 227 -45.75 72.66 -9.03
N ASP A 228 -45.04 73.76 -9.27
CA ASP A 228 -43.58 73.84 -9.14
C ASP A 228 -43.12 73.70 -7.70
N ARG A 229 -43.88 74.20 -6.72
CA ARG A 229 -43.57 73.96 -5.30
C ARG A 229 -43.75 72.51 -4.89
N MET A 230 -44.79 71.84 -5.38
CA MET A 230 -45.01 70.42 -5.10
C MET A 230 -44.03 69.53 -5.86
N LYS A 231 -43.70 69.85 -7.12
CA LYS A 231 -42.69 69.14 -7.91
C LYS A 231 -41.31 69.29 -7.31
N ARG A 232 -40.87 70.50 -6.93
CA ARG A 232 -39.59 70.69 -6.24
C ARG A 232 -39.52 69.94 -4.92
N ARG A 233 -40.63 69.85 -4.18
CA ARG A 233 -40.66 69.10 -2.93
C ARG A 233 -40.62 67.58 -3.14
N ILE A 234 -41.22 67.09 -4.22
CA ILE A 234 -41.17 65.67 -4.58
C ILE A 234 -39.78 65.34 -5.13
N GLU A 235 -39.22 66.16 -6.03
CA GLU A 235 -37.86 66.03 -6.55
C GLU A 235 -36.80 66.13 -5.43
N GLU A 236 -36.98 67.02 -4.44
CA GLU A 236 -36.13 67.08 -3.24
C GLU A 236 -36.22 65.80 -2.40
N LEU A 237 -37.43 65.24 -2.18
CA LEU A 237 -37.62 64.01 -1.39
C LEU A 237 -37.20 62.75 -2.15
N GLU A 238 -37.25 62.76 -3.48
CA GLU A 238 -36.75 61.69 -4.35
C GLU A 238 -35.22 61.74 -4.42
N ALA A 239 -34.62 62.92 -4.54
CA ALA A 239 -33.17 63.09 -4.43
C ALA A 239 -32.65 62.71 -3.04
N GLU A 240 -33.35 63.08 -1.97
CA GLU A 240 -32.96 62.74 -0.59
C GLU A 240 -33.12 61.23 -0.30
N ASN A 241 -34.09 60.54 -0.93
CA ASN A 241 -34.20 59.08 -0.86
C ASN A 241 -33.11 58.36 -1.67
N GLU A 242 -32.76 58.88 -2.84
CA GLU A 242 -31.68 58.31 -3.66
C GLU A 242 -30.33 58.51 -2.99
N ASP A 243 -30.06 59.70 -2.42
CA ASP A 243 -28.85 59.95 -1.64
C ASP A 243 -28.77 59.05 -0.39
N LEU A 244 -29.90 58.80 0.29
CA LEU A 244 -29.94 57.86 1.43
C LEU A 244 -29.74 56.40 1.00
N ARG A 245 -30.22 55.99 -0.18
CA ARG A 245 -29.97 54.65 -0.74
C ARG A 245 -28.53 54.46 -1.13
N VAL A 246 -27.95 55.44 -1.84
CA VAL A 246 -26.53 55.43 -2.20
C VAL A 246 -25.68 55.36 -0.93
N VAL A 247 -25.98 56.12 0.12
CA VAL A 247 -25.22 56.08 1.39
C VAL A 247 -25.36 54.74 2.13
N VAL A 248 -26.53 54.08 2.07
CA VAL A 248 -26.74 52.75 2.67
C VAL A 248 -26.00 51.67 1.88
N ASP A 249 -26.03 51.72 0.55
CA ASP A 249 -25.28 50.80 -0.31
C ASP A 249 -23.77 51.03 -0.15
N ASP A 250 -23.31 52.28 -0.09
CA ASP A 250 -21.92 52.66 0.20
C ASP A 250 -21.47 52.23 1.61
N GLN A 251 -22.38 52.12 2.59
CA GLN A 251 -22.07 51.60 3.92
C GLN A 251 -22.06 50.08 3.94
N ALA A 252 -22.95 49.43 3.20
CA ALA A 252 -23.00 47.98 3.03
C ALA A 252 -21.73 47.48 2.31
N GLU A 253 -21.36 48.08 1.18
CA GLU A 253 -20.14 47.75 0.44
C GLU A 253 -18.87 48.01 1.26
N ARG A 254 -18.82 49.10 2.05
CA ARG A 254 -17.70 49.34 2.98
C ARG A 254 -17.66 48.34 4.13
N SER A 255 -18.81 47.82 4.56
CA SER A 255 -18.88 46.79 5.61
C SER A 255 -18.44 45.42 5.09
N GLU A 256 -18.84 45.07 3.87
CA GLU A 256 -18.45 43.83 3.19
C GLU A 256 -16.98 43.86 2.78
N SER A 257 -16.48 45.00 2.26
CA SER A 257 -15.06 45.18 1.97
C SER A 257 -14.19 45.14 3.23
N ARG A 258 -14.68 45.67 4.37
CA ARG A 258 -13.98 45.53 5.66
C ARG A 258 -13.98 44.10 6.17
N ALA A 259 -15.08 43.36 5.98
CA ALA A 259 -15.16 41.95 6.37
C ALA A 259 -14.19 41.10 5.54
N GLN A 260 -14.17 41.28 4.22
CA GLN A 260 -13.23 40.59 3.32
C GLN A 260 -11.77 40.92 3.62
N ILE A 261 -11.44 42.18 3.96
CA ILE A 261 -10.07 42.55 4.35
C ILE A 261 -9.66 41.90 5.69
N MET A 262 -10.60 41.71 6.61
CA MET A 262 -10.32 41.03 7.88
C MET A 262 -10.16 39.53 7.69
N GLU A 263 -10.95 38.91 6.82
CA GLU A 263 -10.84 37.51 6.44
C GLU A 263 -9.54 37.23 5.69
N GLU A 264 -9.19 38.04 4.68
CA GLU A 264 -7.89 37.96 3.99
C GLU A 264 -6.70 38.20 4.95
N ARG A 265 -6.85 39.04 5.97
CA ARG A 265 -5.80 39.24 6.98
C ARG A 265 -5.65 38.02 7.89
N GLN A 266 -6.74 37.41 8.31
CA GLN A 266 -6.71 36.18 9.11
C GLN A 266 -6.12 35.02 8.31
N GLU A 267 -6.47 34.88 7.02
CA GLU A 267 -5.85 33.89 6.14
C GLU A 267 -4.36 34.15 5.95
N ARG A 268 -3.94 35.41 5.78
CA ARG A 268 -2.52 35.77 5.71
C ARG A 268 -1.78 35.51 7.01
N GLU A 269 -2.38 35.79 8.17
CA GLU A 269 -1.79 35.50 9.48
C GLU A 269 -1.60 33.99 9.67
N LEU A 270 -2.59 33.16 9.30
CA LEU A 270 -2.46 31.70 9.34
C LEU A 270 -1.37 31.18 8.38
N VAL A 271 -1.30 31.73 7.16
CA VAL A 271 -0.25 31.38 6.21
C VAL A 271 1.13 31.85 6.68
N GLU A 272 1.23 33.01 7.34
CA GLU A 272 2.48 33.49 7.96
C GLU A 272 2.90 32.62 9.15
N GLU A 273 1.96 32.18 9.98
CA GLU A 273 2.19 31.22 11.07
C GLU A 273 2.66 29.86 10.54
N ASP A 274 2.02 29.33 9.50
CA ASP A 274 2.46 28.10 8.83
C ASP A 274 3.83 28.26 8.17
N MET A 275 4.09 29.40 7.55
CA MET A 275 5.39 29.74 6.96
C MET A 275 6.48 29.85 8.03
N ASN A 276 6.17 30.40 9.20
CA ASN A 276 7.07 30.46 10.34
C ASN A 276 7.31 29.07 10.93
N ALA A 277 6.27 28.23 11.06
CA ALA A 277 6.42 26.85 11.52
C ALA A 277 7.29 26.02 10.55
N VAL A 278 7.19 26.25 9.23
CA VAL A 278 8.06 25.61 8.24
C VAL A 278 9.49 26.15 8.34
N ARG A 279 9.68 27.46 8.58
CA ARG A 279 11.02 28.05 8.82
C ARG A 279 11.67 27.50 10.08
N ASP A 280 10.93 27.33 11.17
CA ASP A 280 11.44 26.78 12.43
C ASP A 280 11.80 25.30 12.26
N ARG A 281 10.97 24.52 11.56
CA ARG A 281 11.30 23.13 11.19
C ARG A 281 12.53 23.05 10.29
N LEU A 282 12.64 23.96 9.30
CA LEU A 282 13.82 24.03 8.44
C LEU A 282 15.08 24.39 9.24
N ALA A 283 14.99 25.33 10.18
CA ALA A 283 16.09 25.72 11.06
C ALA A 283 16.51 24.56 11.97
N ALA A 284 15.55 23.84 12.56
CA ALA A 284 15.81 22.65 13.37
C ALA A 284 16.53 21.56 12.56
N ILE A 285 16.01 21.21 11.37
CA ILE A 285 16.64 20.22 10.48
C ILE A 285 18.04 20.68 10.04
N THR A 286 18.24 21.98 9.82
CA THR A 286 19.55 22.52 9.43
C THR A 286 20.55 22.42 10.58
N ILE A 287 20.12 22.66 11.83
CA ILE A 287 20.98 22.50 13.01
C ILE A 287 21.32 21.03 13.25
N GLU A 288 20.34 20.14 13.13
CA GLU A 288 20.57 18.68 13.25
C GLU A 288 21.52 18.17 12.16
N LEU A 289 21.37 18.66 10.92
CA LEU A 289 22.30 18.33 9.84
C LEU A 289 23.71 18.81 10.16
N GLN A 290 23.87 20.05 10.64
CA GLN A 290 25.17 20.60 11.01
C GLN A 290 25.82 19.80 12.16
N GLN A 291 25.03 19.42 13.17
CA GLN A 291 25.51 18.57 14.27
C GLN A 291 25.97 17.19 13.77
N LYS A 292 25.23 16.60 12.81
CA LYS A 292 25.60 15.32 12.21
C LYS A 292 26.83 15.42 11.31
N GLU A 293 27.00 16.53 10.60
CA GLU A 293 28.22 16.84 9.84
C GLU A 293 29.43 16.96 10.79
N ASP A 294 29.31 17.69 11.90
CA ASP A 294 30.38 17.83 12.89
C ASP A 294 30.73 16.47 13.56
N GLU A 295 29.75 15.63 13.85
CA GLU A 295 29.96 14.26 14.34
C GLU A 295 30.71 13.38 13.34
N LEU A 296 30.34 13.47 12.05
CA LEU A 296 31.03 12.74 10.98
C LEU A 296 32.48 13.20 10.83
N ASP A 297 32.74 14.51 10.93
CA ASP A 297 34.09 15.05 10.88
C ASP A 297 34.95 14.58 12.07
N MET A 298 34.39 14.52 13.27
CA MET A 298 35.07 13.92 14.43
C MET A 298 35.37 12.44 14.22
N LYS A 299 34.40 11.68 13.69
CA LYS A 299 34.59 10.24 13.43
C LYS A 299 35.58 9.97 12.30
N ASN A 300 35.60 10.80 11.26
CA ASN A 300 36.61 10.72 10.21
C ASN A 300 38.01 11.03 10.75
N ALA A 301 38.15 12.02 11.64
CA ALA A 301 39.43 12.29 12.31
C ALA A 301 39.90 11.11 13.18
N GLU A 302 39.00 10.45 13.93
CA GLU A 302 39.32 9.23 14.68
C GLU A 302 39.77 8.08 13.75
N ILE A 303 39.11 7.91 12.59
CA ILE A 303 39.50 6.90 11.59
C ILE A 303 40.87 7.22 11.01
N ASP A 304 41.16 8.48 10.69
CA ASP A 304 42.46 8.90 10.18
C ASP A 304 43.58 8.69 11.22
N ASP A 305 43.30 8.95 12.49
CA ASP A 305 44.24 8.67 13.60
C ASP A 305 44.52 7.16 13.73
N LEU A 306 43.49 6.31 13.65
CA LEU A 306 43.63 4.85 13.66
C LEU A 306 44.40 4.34 12.43
N ILE A 307 44.16 4.91 11.25
CA ILE A 307 44.92 4.59 10.04
C ILE A 307 46.38 4.97 10.23
N ALA A 308 46.66 6.16 10.77
CA ALA A 308 48.02 6.60 11.05
C ALA A 308 48.72 5.72 12.11
N GLU A 309 48.01 5.23 13.12
CA GLU A 309 48.53 4.25 14.07
C GLU A 309 48.86 2.92 13.39
N HIS A 310 47.94 2.36 12.60
CA HIS A 310 48.19 1.14 11.85
C HIS A 310 49.36 1.28 10.85
N GLU A 311 49.51 2.44 10.19
CA GLU A 311 50.65 2.72 9.31
C GLU A 311 51.98 2.74 10.09
N ARG A 312 51.99 3.28 11.31
CA ARG A 312 53.17 3.24 12.20
C ARG A 312 53.50 1.82 12.61
N ASP A 313 52.50 1.03 13.01
CA ASP A 313 52.69 -0.36 13.41
C ASP A 313 53.23 -1.20 12.24
N VAL A 314 52.70 -1.00 11.03
CA VAL A 314 53.21 -1.65 9.82
C VAL A 314 54.67 -1.24 9.55
N GLN A 315 55.02 0.05 9.69
CA GLN A 315 56.40 0.50 9.53
C GLN A 315 57.34 -0.12 10.58
N VAL A 316 56.89 -0.24 11.82
CA VAL A 316 57.66 -0.89 12.89
C VAL A 316 57.86 -2.37 12.58
N LEU A 317 56.81 -3.08 12.16
CA LEU A 317 56.89 -4.48 11.75
C LEU A 317 57.81 -4.68 10.54
N GLU A 318 57.74 -3.80 9.53
CA GLU A 318 58.65 -3.84 8.38
C GLU A 318 60.11 -3.58 8.78
N GLN A 319 60.37 -2.66 9.72
CA GLN A 319 61.71 -2.43 10.24
C GLN A 319 62.23 -3.61 11.05
N GLN A 320 61.39 -4.22 11.88
CA GLN A 320 61.72 -5.42 12.64
C GLN A 320 62.06 -6.58 11.70
N TRP A 321 61.23 -6.85 10.69
CA TRP A 321 61.51 -7.87 9.68
C TRP A 321 62.77 -7.59 8.87
N ARG A 322 63.05 -6.32 8.53
CA ARG A 322 64.32 -5.96 7.88
C ARG A 322 65.51 -6.26 8.79
N GLY A 323 65.42 -5.91 10.07
CA GLY A 323 66.42 -6.25 11.08
C GLY A 323 66.66 -7.75 11.19
N GLU A 324 65.59 -8.54 11.35
CA GLU A 324 65.67 -10.01 11.42
C GLU A 324 66.28 -10.63 10.14
N VAL A 325 65.96 -10.09 8.96
CA VAL A 325 66.53 -10.55 7.69
C VAL A 325 68.01 -10.17 7.56
N GLU A 326 68.42 -9.00 8.04
CA GLU A 326 69.82 -8.58 8.08
C GLU A 326 70.63 -9.42 9.08
N GLU A 327 70.07 -9.68 10.26
CA GLU A 327 70.66 -10.58 11.27
C GLU A 327 70.78 -12.01 10.75
N ALA A 328 69.75 -12.54 10.08
CA ALA A 328 69.81 -13.86 9.44
C ALA A 328 70.87 -13.92 8.34
N ARG A 329 71.10 -12.83 7.60
CA ARG A 329 72.19 -12.75 6.60
C ARG A 329 73.57 -12.71 7.26
N ALA A 330 73.72 -11.96 8.36
CA ALA A 330 74.95 -11.91 9.13
C ALA A 330 75.28 -13.29 9.75
N LEU A 331 74.28 -13.98 10.31
CA LEU A 331 74.44 -15.34 10.86
C LEU A 331 74.81 -16.37 9.78
N VAL A 332 74.29 -16.23 8.56
CA VAL A 332 74.69 -17.09 7.42
C VAL A 332 76.13 -16.83 6.96
N GLU A 333 76.60 -15.58 7.08
CA GLU A 333 77.99 -15.21 6.78
C GLU A 333 78.95 -15.71 7.87
N GLU A 334 78.56 -15.61 9.15
CA GLU A 334 79.31 -16.15 10.29
C GLU A 334 79.35 -17.70 10.29
N LEU A 335 78.24 -18.37 9.97
CA LEU A 335 78.17 -19.83 9.82
C LEU A 335 79.08 -20.35 8.69
N ARG A 336 79.36 -19.53 7.68
CA ARG A 336 80.28 -19.88 6.60
C ARG A 336 81.74 -19.90 7.07
N ASP A 337 82.10 -19.01 7.98
CA ASP A 337 83.46 -18.90 8.53
C ASP A 337 83.71 -19.88 9.70
N VAL A 338 82.71 -20.13 10.54
CA VAL A 338 82.81 -21.00 11.72
C VAL A 338 82.69 -22.51 11.40
N SER A 339 82.04 -22.86 10.29
CA SER A 339 81.87 -24.27 9.82
C SER A 339 83.18 -25.01 9.56
N SER A 340 84.31 -24.31 9.42
CA SER A 340 85.60 -24.93 9.11
C SER A 340 86.37 -25.51 10.31
N VAL A 341 86.05 -25.17 11.57
CA VAL A 341 86.92 -25.56 12.72
C VAL A 341 86.24 -26.28 13.89
N LEU A 342 84.94 -26.18 14.14
CA LEU A 342 84.36 -26.63 15.44
C LEU A 342 83.25 -27.70 15.40
N ARG A 343 83.24 -28.57 14.39
CA ARG A 343 82.21 -29.62 14.22
C ARG A 343 81.98 -30.60 15.40
N PRO A 344 82.94 -30.91 16.31
CA PRO A 344 82.66 -31.92 17.36
C PRO A 344 82.05 -31.39 18.68
N VAL A 345 82.10 -30.10 19.01
CA VAL A 345 81.69 -29.59 20.34
C VAL A 345 80.33 -28.88 20.32
N ILE A 346 79.96 -28.27 19.19
CA ILE A 346 78.72 -27.50 19.03
C ILE A 346 77.46 -28.40 19.01
N VAL A 347 77.57 -29.63 18.49
CA VAL A 347 76.43 -30.57 18.34
C VAL A 347 75.77 -30.96 19.68
N ILE A 348 76.51 -30.89 20.79
CA ILE A 348 75.97 -31.20 22.12
C ILE A 348 75.30 -29.95 22.74
N ALA A 349 75.87 -28.76 22.55
CA ALA A 349 75.30 -27.51 23.04
C ALA A 349 74.05 -27.06 22.24
N GLU A 350 74.02 -27.32 20.93
CA GLU A 350 72.84 -27.09 20.07
C GLU A 350 71.67 -27.98 20.48
N ARG A 351 71.92 -29.26 20.80
CA ARG A 351 70.87 -30.19 21.26
C ARG A 351 70.24 -29.80 22.60
N ASP A 352 71.03 -29.23 23.51
CA ASP A 352 70.54 -28.73 24.80
C ASP A 352 69.80 -27.39 24.66
N ALA A 353 70.23 -26.52 23.73
CA ALA A 353 69.55 -25.28 23.39
C ALA A 353 68.20 -25.52 22.68
N GLU A 354 68.19 -26.39 21.67
CA GLU A 354 66.97 -26.84 20.97
C GLU A 354 65.99 -27.49 21.95
N SER A 355 66.46 -28.30 22.90
CA SER A 355 65.61 -28.90 23.93
C SER A 355 65.07 -27.88 24.95
N LYS A 356 65.74 -26.75 25.14
CA LYS A 356 65.27 -25.66 26.01
C LYS A 356 64.24 -24.79 25.28
N GLU A 357 64.49 -24.49 24.01
CA GLU A 357 63.59 -23.75 23.14
C GLU A 357 62.28 -24.51 22.91
N LEU A 358 62.34 -25.82 22.67
CA LEU A 358 61.14 -26.67 22.58
C LEU A 358 60.34 -26.68 23.89
N ARG A 359 60.99 -26.60 25.05
CA ARG A 359 60.29 -26.50 26.34
C ARG A 359 59.65 -25.13 26.56
N MET A 360 60.29 -24.06 26.10
CA MET A 360 59.70 -22.72 26.11
C MET A 360 58.49 -22.65 25.17
N HIS A 361 58.60 -23.17 23.95
CA HIS A 361 57.46 -23.23 23.04
C HIS A 361 56.32 -24.07 23.60
N ILE A 362 56.60 -25.22 24.24
CA ILE A 362 55.55 -26.00 24.90
C ILE A 362 54.89 -25.17 26.02
N ALA A 363 55.66 -24.46 26.85
CA ALA A 363 55.10 -23.61 27.90
C ALA A 363 54.30 -22.41 27.34
N ASP A 364 54.74 -21.80 26.24
CA ASP A 364 54.03 -20.72 25.57
C ASP A 364 52.74 -21.23 24.91
N PHE A 365 52.78 -22.42 24.31
CA PHE A 365 51.58 -23.07 23.79
C PHE A 365 50.62 -23.47 24.90
N GLU A 366 51.10 -23.97 26.02
CA GLU A 366 50.29 -24.28 27.20
C GLU A 366 49.64 -23.02 27.78
N ALA A 367 50.39 -21.93 27.94
CA ALA A 367 49.88 -20.65 28.41
C ALA A 367 48.86 -20.02 27.44
N ASN A 368 49.12 -20.09 26.14
CA ASN A 368 48.17 -19.64 25.12
C ASN A 368 46.91 -20.52 25.11
N ASN A 369 47.05 -21.83 25.33
CA ASN A 369 45.90 -22.72 25.42
C ASN A 369 45.08 -22.44 26.70
N GLU A 370 45.73 -22.16 27.83
CA GLU A 370 45.07 -21.73 29.07
C GLU A 370 44.34 -20.39 28.92
N ASP A 371 44.94 -19.40 28.27
CA ASP A 371 44.29 -18.10 27.98
C ASP A 371 43.10 -18.26 27.02
N MET A 372 43.24 -19.11 26.01
CA MET A 372 42.11 -19.45 25.12
C MET A 372 41.01 -20.20 25.87
N HIS A 373 41.36 -21.14 26.77
CA HIS A 373 40.39 -21.81 27.62
C HIS A 373 39.68 -20.82 28.55
N ALA A 374 40.39 -19.89 29.18
CA ALA A 374 39.80 -18.85 30.02
C ALA A 374 38.85 -17.92 29.23
N LYS A 375 39.22 -17.57 27.99
CA LYS A 375 38.36 -16.81 27.07
C LYS A 375 37.11 -17.58 26.67
N PHE A 376 37.23 -18.89 26.40
CA PHE A 376 36.07 -19.75 26.12
C PHE A 376 35.17 -19.91 27.33
N GLU A 377 35.71 -20.09 28.53
CA GLU A 377 34.92 -20.14 29.77
C GLU A 377 34.20 -18.81 30.05
N ALA A 378 34.86 -17.67 29.81
CA ALA A 378 34.24 -16.35 29.94
C ALA A 378 33.11 -16.15 28.91
N ALA A 379 33.32 -16.57 27.65
CA ALA A 379 32.31 -16.50 26.60
C ALA A 379 31.12 -17.43 26.88
N LEU A 380 31.37 -18.65 27.38
CA LEU A 380 30.31 -19.56 27.80
C LEU A 380 29.51 -18.98 28.97
N ALA A 381 30.18 -18.42 29.98
CA ALA A 381 29.49 -17.77 31.10
C ALA A 381 28.71 -16.51 30.68
N HIS A 382 29.11 -15.82 29.61
CA HIS A 382 28.34 -14.72 29.03
C HIS A 382 27.09 -15.23 28.32
N LEU A 383 27.24 -16.24 27.47
CA LEU A 383 26.13 -16.87 26.76
C LEU A 383 25.11 -17.51 27.72
N GLU A 384 25.57 -18.11 28.83
CA GLU A 384 24.69 -18.62 29.88
C GLU A 384 23.90 -17.50 30.56
N ARG A 385 24.52 -16.36 30.87
CA ARG A 385 23.80 -15.19 31.42
C ARG A 385 22.81 -14.61 30.43
N GLU A 386 23.19 -14.45 29.17
CA GLU A 386 22.27 -13.99 28.13
C GLU A 386 21.09 -14.94 27.95
N ALA A 387 21.32 -16.26 28.02
CA ALA A 387 20.25 -17.25 27.98
C ALA A 387 19.30 -17.11 29.19
N ASP A 388 19.85 -16.99 30.41
CA ASP A 388 19.05 -16.78 31.64
C ASP A 388 18.24 -15.46 31.59
N GLU A 389 18.83 -14.39 31.07
CA GLU A 389 18.16 -13.09 30.88
C GLU A 389 17.03 -13.19 29.84
N LYS A 390 17.26 -13.89 28.72
CA LYS A 390 16.24 -14.12 27.69
C LYS A 390 15.11 -15.00 28.21
N ASP A 391 15.40 -16.04 28.99
CA ASP A 391 14.39 -16.85 29.65
C ASP A 391 13.54 -16.03 30.62
N ALA A 392 14.16 -15.11 31.38
CA ALA A 392 13.44 -14.18 32.26
C ALA A 392 12.55 -13.18 31.49
N GLU A 393 13.01 -12.65 30.36
CA GLU A 393 12.22 -11.81 29.45
C GLU A 393 11.02 -12.57 28.88
N VAL A 394 11.22 -13.82 28.45
CA VAL A 394 10.15 -14.69 27.93
C VAL A 394 9.11 -15.00 29.02
N GLU A 395 9.55 -15.28 30.25
CA GLU A 395 8.64 -15.45 31.39
C GLU A 395 7.82 -14.17 31.67
N ALA A 396 8.45 -12.99 31.63
CA ALA A 396 7.76 -11.72 31.83
C ALA A 396 6.74 -11.46 30.70
N GLY A 397 7.12 -11.71 29.45
CA GLY A 397 6.23 -11.62 28.29
C GLY A 397 5.05 -12.56 28.40
N ASN A 398 5.26 -13.81 28.84
CA ASN A 398 4.19 -14.78 29.05
C ASN A 398 3.20 -14.34 30.14
N ARG A 399 3.68 -13.77 31.26
CA ARG A 399 2.81 -13.21 32.30
C ARG A 399 1.96 -12.05 31.77
N GLU A 400 2.52 -11.21 30.92
CA GLU A 400 1.77 -10.10 30.31
C GLU A 400 0.74 -10.60 29.29
N ILE A 401 1.08 -11.63 28.50
CA ILE A 401 0.14 -12.31 27.60
C ILE A 401 -1.03 -12.93 28.40
N GLU A 402 -0.76 -13.57 29.54
CA GLU A 402 -1.82 -14.09 30.42
C GLU A 402 -2.72 -12.97 30.96
N ARG A 403 -2.12 -11.84 31.37
CA ARG A 403 -2.85 -10.66 31.87
C ARG A 403 -3.76 -10.07 30.78
N LEU A 404 -3.23 -9.88 29.57
CA LEU A 404 -3.98 -9.39 28.42
C LEU A 404 -5.05 -10.41 27.98
N GLY A 405 -4.74 -11.71 28.02
CA GLY A 405 -5.70 -12.78 27.75
C GLY A 405 -6.88 -12.76 28.71
N GLN A 406 -6.64 -12.53 30.01
CA GLN A 406 -7.72 -12.38 30.99
C GLN A 406 -8.54 -11.10 30.75
N GLN A 407 -7.91 -10.00 30.32
CA GLN A 407 -8.63 -8.78 29.96
C GLN A 407 -9.52 -8.98 28.72
N VAL A 408 -9.03 -9.68 27.69
CA VAL A 408 -9.83 -10.04 26.52
C VAL A 408 -11.01 -10.90 26.92
N TYR A 409 -10.80 -11.94 27.73
CA TYR A 409 -11.89 -12.79 28.24
C TYR A 409 -12.97 -11.98 28.97
N ASN A 410 -12.57 -11.05 29.85
CA ASN A 410 -13.51 -10.19 30.56
C ASN A 410 -14.30 -9.26 29.61
N LEU A 411 -13.63 -8.69 28.60
CA LEU A 411 -14.29 -7.85 27.59
C LEU A 411 -15.23 -8.66 26.69
N GLU A 412 -14.88 -9.90 26.36
CA GLU A 412 -15.76 -10.82 25.63
C GLU A 412 -17.02 -11.15 26.44
N ASP A 413 -16.88 -11.43 27.74
CA ASP A 413 -18.01 -11.66 28.65
C ASP A 413 -18.90 -10.39 28.77
N GLU A 414 -18.31 -9.19 28.84
CA GLU A 414 -19.06 -7.92 28.84
C GLU A 414 -19.81 -7.69 27.52
N ILE A 415 -19.18 -8.00 26.38
CA ILE A 415 -19.82 -7.89 25.06
C ILE A 415 -21.00 -8.87 24.96
N GLU A 416 -20.86 -10.10 25.46
CA GLU A 416 -21.93 -11.08 25.45
C GLU A 416 -23.11 -10.65 26.35
N GLN A 417 -22.81 -10.05 27.51
CA GLN A 417 -23.85 -9.47 28.37
C GLN A 417 -24.58 -8.31 27.68
N LEU A 418 -23.85 -7.37 27.05
CA LEU A 418 -24.46 -6.26 26.31
C LEU A 418 -25.31 -6.75 25.13
N ARG A 419 -24.89 -7.81 24.44
CA ARG A 419 -25.68 -8.45 23.38
C ARG A 419 -26.95 -9.06 23.93
N SER A 420 -26.88 -9.83 25.01
CA SER A 420 -28.05 -10.41 25.67
C SER A 420 -29.05 -9.34 26.13
N ASP A 421 -28.55 -8.22 26.69
CA ASP A 421 -29.40 -7.12 27.10
C ASP A 421 -30.00 -6.36 25.90
N SER A 422 -29.25 -6.22 24.80
CA SER A 422 -29.78 -5.68 23.54
C SER A 422 -30.86 -6.58 22.92
N GLU A 423 -30.71 -7.91 23.00
CA GLU A 423 -31.70 -8.87 22.52
C GLU A 423 -32.98 -8.80 23.35
N ARG A 424 -32.87 -8.76 24.69
CA ARG A 424 -34.01 -8.55 25.60
C ARG A 424 -34.73 -7.24 25.29
N ASN A 425 -34.00 -6.15 25.12
CA ASN A 425 -34.60 -4.87 24.75
C ASN A 425 -35.32 -4.96 23.40
N ALA A 426 -34.75 -5.66 22.41
CA ALA A 426 -35.39 -5.86 21.11
C ALA A 426 -36.68 -6.70 21.21
N GLU A 427 -36.70 -7.72 22.07
CA GLU A 427 -37.90 -8.50 22.37
C GLU A 427 -38.98 -7.64 23.04
N ASP A 428 -38.62 -6.82 24.04
CA ASP A 428 -39.54 -5.90 24.71
C ASP A 428 -40.13 -4.86 23.72
N TRP A 429 -39.28 -4.30 22.84
CA TRP A 429 -39.73 -3.39 21.77
C TRP A 429 -40.64 -4.09 20.75
N ALA A 430 -40.39 -5.37 20.45
CA ALA A 430 -41.23 -6.14 19.54
C ALA A 430 -42.63 -6.40 20.14
N VAL A 431 -42.69 -6.73 21.44
CA VAL A 431 -43.95 -6.91 22.17
C VAL A 431 -44.75 -5.60 22.22
N GLU A 432 -44.10 -4.47 22.51
CA GLU A 432 -44.79 -3.18 22.53
C GLU A 432 -45.26 -2.75 21.13
N ARG A 433 -44.49 -3.05 20.08
CA ARG A 433 -44.92 -2.85 18.69
C ARG A 433 -46.15 -3.70 18.35
N GLU A 434 -46.17 -4.98 18.72
CA GLU A 434 -47.32 -5.86 18.48
C GLU A 434 -48.56 -5.36 19.24
N ARG A 435 -48.38 -4.86 20.47
CA ARG A 435 -49.44 -4.22 21.25
C ARG A 435 -49.98 -2.96 20.57
N LEU A 436 -49.10 -2.09 20.07
CA LEU A 436 -49.48 -0.88 19.35
C LEU A 436 -50.19 -1.22 18.03
N GLU A 437 -49.70 -2.20 17.28
CA GLU A 437 -50.33 -2.70 16.05
C GLU A 437 -51.72 -3.27 16.32
N ALA A 438 -51.92 -4.02 17.42
CA ALA A 438 -53.22 -4.49 17.85
C ALA A 438 -54.18 -3.33 18.19
N THR A 439 -53.71 -2.27 18.85
CA THR A 439 -54.53 -1.08 19.11
C THR A 439 -54.86 -0.30 17.83
N CYS A 440 -53.93 -0.20 16.88
CA CYS A 440 -54.17 0.42 15.58
C CYS A 440 -55.11 -0.41 14.71
N ALA A 441 -55.06 -1.74 14.80
CA ALA A 441 -56.01 -2.64 14.13
C ALA A 441 -57.42 -2.49 14.71
N ALA A 442 -57.55 -2.38 16.04
CA ALA A 442 -58.84 -2.08 16.69
C ALA A 442 -59.39 -0.69 16.32
N LEU A 443 -58.52 0.28 16.02
CA LEU A 443 -58.91 1.59 15.48
C LEU A 443 -59.19 1.59 13.97
N LYS A 444 -58.80 0.54 13.23
CA LYS A 444 -58.96 0.40 11.78
C LYS A 444 -60.29 -0.25 11.35
N ASP A 445 -61.17 -0.62 12.29
CA ASP A 445 -62.58 -0.97 12.01
C ASP A 445 -63.38 0.30 11.62
N VAL A 446 -63.02 0.88 10.48
CA VAL A 446 -63.56 2.11 9.90
C VAL A 446 -64.68 1.75 8.93
N ASN A 447 -65.86 1.48 9.48
CA ASN A 447 -67.14 1.58 8.74
C ASN A 447 -67.93 2.85 9.12
N GLU A 448 -67.50 3.60 10.14
CA GLU A 448 -68.16 4.82 10.61
C GLU A 448 -67.52 6.08 10.00
N LEU A 449 -66.19 6.10 9.83
CA LEU A 449 -65.47 7.25 9.26
C LEU A 449 -65.73 7.42 7.75
N SER A 450 -65.87 6.33 6.99
CA SER A 450 -66.23 6.41 5.56
C SER A 450 -67.65 6.93 5.34
N ARG A 451 -68.61 6.54 6.19
CA ARG A 451 -69.97 7.09 6.18
C ARG A 451 -70.01 8.55 6.57
N HIS A 452 -69.25 8.94 7.59
CA HIS A 452 -69.21 10.33 8.03
C HIS A 452 -68.59 11.26 6.99
N ILE A 453 -67.61 10.78 6.19
CA ILE A 453 -67.05 11.54 5.08
C ILE A 453 -68.07 11.69 3.94
N GLU A 454 -68.83 10.65 3.60
CA GLU A 454 -69.91 10.75 2.61
C GLU A 454 -71.03 11.71 3.07
N ASP A 455 -71.44 11.62 4.33
CA ASP A 455 -72.46 12.52 4.91
C ASP A 455 -71.98 13.99 4.95
N LEU A 456 -70.71 14.23 5.32
CA LEU A 456 -70.12 15.58 5.32
C LEU A 456 -69.97 16.15 3.91
N VAL A 457 -69.67 15.33 2.91
CA VAL A 457 -69.60 15.77 1.51
C VAL A 457 -70.99 16.15 0.98
N ASP A 458 -72.02 15.38 1.34
CA ASP A 458 -73.39 15.69 0.96
C ASP A 458 -73.97 16.89 1.74
N GLU A 459 -73.60 17.09 3.00
CA GLU A 459 -73.91 18.30 3.76
C GLU A 459 -73.22 19.54 3.20
N LEU A 460 -71.93 19.44 2.83
CA LEU A 460 -71.20 20.52 2.16
C LEU A 460 -71.80 20.88 0.79
N ARG A 461 -72.32 19.90 0.05
CA ARG A 461 -73.03 20.17 -1.21
C ARG A 461 -74.34 20.90 -0.97
N ARG A 462 -75.15 20.47 0.00
CA ARG A 462 -76.40 21.14 0.37
C ARG A 462 -76.18 22.55 0.92
N GLU A 463 -75.13 22.77 1.71
CA GLU A 463 -74.77 24.11 2.18
C GLU A 463 -74.32 25.03 1.05
N ARG A 464 -73.60 24.50 0.04
CA ARG A 464 -73.21 25.28 -1.14
C ARG A 464 -74.41 25.67 -1.98
N GLU A 465 -75.32 24.73 -2.27
CA GLU A 465 -76.57 25.01 -2.98
C GLU A 465 -77.43 26.03 -2.21
N SER A 466 -77.57 25.86 -0.89
CA SER A 466 -78.31 26.82 -0.05
C SER A 466 -77.67 28.21 -0.01
N ARG A 467 -76.32 28.31 -0.06
CA ARG A 467 -75.61 29.58 -0.14
C ARG A 467 -75.77 30.23 -1.51
N GLU A 468 -75.74 29.48 -2.59
CA GLU A 468 -75.99 29.99 -3.95
C GLU A 468 -77.43 30.51 -4.08
N ASP A 469 -78.40 29.77 -3.55
CA ASP A 469 -79.81 30.21 -3.50
C ASP A 469 -79.98 31.47 -2.65
N ALA A 470 -79.38 31.53 -1.46
CA ALA A 470 -79.43 32.73 -0.61
C ALA A 470 -78.74 33.93 -1.28
N GLN A 471 -77.61 33.71 -1.96
CA GLN A 471 -76.91 34.76 -2.69
C GLN A 471 -77.76 35.28 -3.86
N SER A 472 -78.43 34.38 -4.59
CA SER A 472 -79.35 34.76 -5.67
C SER A 472 -80.52 35.61 -5.15
N GLN A 473 -81.10 35.24 -4.00
CA GLN A 473 -82.16 36.00 -3.34
C GLN A 473 -81.68 37.38 -2.87
N ILE A 474 -80.48 37.47 -2.29
CA ILE A 474 -79.88 38.76 -1.90
C ILE A 474 -79.69 39.65 -3.13
N THR A 475 -79.20 39.11 -4.24
CA THR A 475 -79.04 39.90 -5.48
C THR A 475 -80.38 40.38 -6.05
N ALA A 476 -81.43 39.55 -5.97
CA ALA A 476 -82.78 39.95 -6.40
C ALA A 476 -83.35 41.06 -5.51
N VAL A 477 -83.24 40.93 -4.19
CA VAL A 477 -83.69 41.96 -3.22
C VAL A 477 -82.90 43.26 -3.40
N GLN A 478 -81.59 43.19 -3.66
CA GLN A 478 -80.77 44.36 -3.96
C GLN A 478 -81.24 45.07 -5.25
N GLN A 479 -81.55 44.31 -6.30
CA GLN A 479 -82.09 44.88 -7.54
C GLN A 479 -83.45 45.53 -7.34
N GLU A 480 -84.34 44.91 -6.55
CA GLU A 480 -85.64 45.50 -6.20
C GLU A 480 -85.48 46.78 -5.37
N HIS A 481 -84.58 46.76 -4.39
CA HIS A 481 -84.28 47.93 -3.56
C HIS A 481 -83.69 49.08 -4.39
N ASP A 482 -82.79 48.79 -5.33
CA ASP A 482 -82.26 49.78 -6.27
C ASP A 482 -83.34 50.36 -7.17
N ILE A 483 -84.32 49.56 -7.60
CA ILE A 483 -85.47 50.03 -8.36
C ILE A 483 -86.36 50.93 -7.50
N GLU A 484 -86.59 50.58 -6.23
CA GLU A 484 -87.34 51.39 -5.27
C GLU A 484 -86.64 52.72 -4.96
N ILE A 485 -85.33 52.72 -4.69
CA ILE A 485 -84.54 53.95 -4.51
C ILE A 485 -84.66 54.85 -5.74
N ARG A 486 -84.56 54.29 -6.96
CA ARG A 486 -84.74 55.07 -8.18
C ARG A 486 -86.17 55.60 -8.36
N ARG A 487 -87.19 54.92 -7.82
CA ARG A 487 -88.58 55.42 -7.82
C ARG A 487 -88.76 56.51 -6.77
N GLU A 488 -88.24 56.33 -5.57
CA GLU A 488 -88.30 57.32 -4.49
C GLU A 488 -87.53 58.59 -4.84
N ARG A 489 -86.34 58.48 -5.46
CA ARG A 489 -85.60 59.64 -5.97
C ARG A 489 -86.40 60.43 -7.01
N ARG A 490 -87.02 59.75 -7.99
CA ARG A 490 -87.90 60.41 -8.96
C ARG A 490 -89.12 61.06 -8.31
N ALA A 491 -89.69 60.44 -7.27
CA ALA A 491 -90.80 61.02 -6.51
C ALA A 491 -90.36 62.21 -5.65
N LEU A 492 -89.13 62.19 -5.12
CA LEU A 492 -88.52 63.29 -4.39
C LEU A 492 -88.27 64.47 -5.32
N GLU A 493 -87.63 64.26 -6.47
CA GLU A 493 -87.40 65.29 -7.50
C GLU A 493 -88.72 65.91 -8.00
N ALA A 494 -89.77 65.10 -8.16
CA ALA A 494 -91.12 65.60 -8.49
C ALA A 494 -91.71 66.45 -7.35
N LYS A 495 -91.48 66.08 -6.08
CA LYS A 495 -91.92 66.88 -4.93
C LYS A 495 -91.08 68.15 -4.74
N GLU A 496 -89.78 68.11 -5.02
CA GLU A 496 -88.88 69.26 -4.97
C GLU A 496 -89.23 70.29 -6.05
N SER A 497 -89.49 69.85 -7.29
CA SER A 497 -89.98 70.74 -8.35
C SER A 497 -91.37 71.31 -8.05
N ALA A 498 -92.27 70.53 -7.46
CA ALA A 498 -93.57 71.02 -6.99
C ALA A 498 -93.43 72.03 -5.84
N LEU A 499 -92.50 71.79 -4.91
CA LEU A 499 -92.18 72.71 -3.82
C LEU A 499 -91.57 74.00 -4.35
N GLU A 500 -90.67 73.92 -5.32
CA GLU A 500 -90.06 75.08 -5.96
C GLU A 500 -91.11 75.92 -6.72
N SER A 501 -92.06 75.26 -7.41
CA SER A 501 -93.23 75.95 -7.98
C SER A 501 -94.08 76.61 -6.91
N ALA A 502 -94.37 75.90 -5.81
CA ALA A 502 -95.16 76.45 -4.71
C ALA A 502 -94.44 77.60 -3.99
N LEU A 503 -93.11 77.57 -3.87
CA LEU A 503 -92.29 78.66 -3.34
C LEU A 503 -92.28 79.86 -4.28
N ASN A 504 -92.22 79.64 -5.60
CA ASN A 504 -92.37 80.72 -6.59
C ASN A 504 -93.77 81.35 -6.54
N ASP A 505 -94.81 80.54 -6.34
CA ASP A 505 -96.18 81.04 -6.17
C ASP A 505 -96.37 81.70 -4.80
N LEU A 506 -95.70 81.22 -3.75
CA LEU A 506 -95.64 81.89 -2.46
C LEU A 506 -94.93 83.24 -2.57
N ALA A 507 -93.80 83.33 -3.29
CA ALA A 507 -93.10 84.59 -3.53
C ALA A 507 -93.98 85.57 -4.33
N ARG A 508 -94.72 85.09 -5.33
CA ARG A 508 -95.72 85.88 -6.07
C ARG A 508 -96.85 86.36 -5.15
N THR A 509 -97.40 85.48 -4.32
CA THR A 509 -98.47 85.86 -3.37
C THR A 509 -97.97 86.75 -2.25
N GLN A 510 -96.73 86.59 -1.79
CA GLN A 510 -96.07 87.49 -0.83
C GLN A 510 -95.81 88.87 -1.46
N SER A 511 -95.44 88.96 -2.74
CA SER A 511 -95.36 90.24 -3.45
C SER A 511 -96.73 90.89 -3.60
N LEU A 512 -97.77 90.12 -3.90
CA LEU A 512 -99.15 90.62 -3.96
C LEU A 512 -99.65 91.00 -2.57
N LEU A 513 -99.28 90.27 -1.52
CA LEU A 513 -99.60 90.57 -0.13
C LEU A 513 -98.87 91.83 0.32
N ALA A 514 -97.58 92.01 0.01
CA ALA A 514 -96.84 93.24 0.30
C ALA A 514 -97.46 94.45 -0.42
N GLN A 515 -97.94 94.27 -1.65
CA GLN A 515 -98.72 95.29 -2.36
C GLN A 515 -100.07 95.55 -1.68
N ARG A 516 -100.78 94.50 -1.25
CA ARG A 516 -102.03 94.60 -0.50
C ARG A 516 -101.84 95.19 0.89
N ASP A 517 -100.73 94.95 1.57
CA ASP A 517 -100.37 95.50 2.88
C ASP A 517 -99.94 96.95 2.74
N ALA A 518 -99.31 97.35 1.63
CA ALA A 518 -99.14 98.76 1.28
C ALA A 518 -100.52 99.42 1.07
N ASP A 519 -101.43 98.78 0.33
CA ASP A 519 -102.81 99.25 0.15
C ASP A 519 -103.58 99.27 1.50
N LEU A 520 -103.40 98.26 2.36
CA LEU A 520 -104.03 98.12 3.68
C LEU A 520 -103.44 99.13 4.65
N SER A 521 -102.16 99.48 4.57
CA SER A 521 -101.54 100.55 5.35
C SER A 521 -102.14 101.90 4.96
N ALA A 522 -102.37 102.13 3.65
CA ALA A 522 -103.06 103.32 3.15
C ALA A 522 -104.52 103.37 3.62
N VAL A 523 -105.22 102.22 3.60
CA VAL A 523 -106.57 102.08 4.14
C VAL A 523 -106.58 102.18 5.67
N GLN A 524 -105.58 101.70 6.40
CA GLN A 524 -105.45 101.80 7.85
C GLN A 524 -105.13 103.23 8.29
N THR A 525 -104.39 104.03 7.51
CA THR A 525 -104.34 105.48 7.73
C THR A 525 -105.69 106.15 7.50
N ALA A 526 -106.51 105.66 6.56
CA ALA A 526 -107.88 106.13 6.34
C ALA A 526 -108.91 105.58 7.36
N LEU A 527 -108.65 104.42 7.94
CA LEU A 527 -109.48 103.75 8.94
C LEU A 527 -109.13 104.25 10.35
N GLN A 528 -107.87 104.58 10.66
CA GLN A 528 -107.48 105.28 11.91
C GLN A 528 -108.11 106.67 12.00
N THR A 529 -108.41 107.31 10.86
CA THR A 529 -109.22 108.55 10.82
C THR A 529 -110.73 108.31 10.99
N LEU A 530 -111.24 107.09 10.78
CA LEU A 530 -112.67 106.72 10.92
C LEU A 530 -112.96 105.90 12.21
N GLU A 531 -111.97 105.21 12.78
CA GLU A 531 -112.03 104.45 14.04
C GLU A 531 -111.83 105.34 15.27
N ALA A 532 -111.32 106.57 15.09
CA ALA A 532 -111.44 107.64 16.09
C ALA A 532 -112.91 108.06 16.31
N GLU A 533 -113.83 107.73 15.39
CA GLU A 533 -115.23 108.14 15.43
C GLU A 533 -116.22 106.99 15.76
N SER A 534 -115.77 105.73 15.83
CA SER A 534 -116.69 104.58 15.97
C SER A 534 -116.28 103.53 17.01
N LYS A 535 -115.66 103.98 18.11
CA LYS A 535 -115.55 103.23 19.38
C LYS A 535 -116.45 103.84 20.46
N LYS A 536 -117.77 103.83 20.21
CA LYS A 536 -118.82 103.93 21.23
C LYS A 536 -119.76 102.74 21.07
N LEU A 537 -119.74 101.88 22.10
CA LEU A 537 -120.73 100.85 22.45
C LEU A 537 -120.70 99.61 21.52
N GLY A 538 -120.55 98.38 21.98
CA GLY A 538 -120.77 97.81 23.31
C GLY A 538 -121.60 96.54 23.13
N GLU A 539 -121.07 95.40 23.60
CA GLU A 539 -121.73 94.30 24.36
C GLU A 539 -123.11 93.76 23.90
N SER A 540 -123.53 92.50 24.04
CA SER A 540 -123.18 91.36 24.90
C SER A 540 -124.11 90.18 24.48
N HIS A 541 -123.64 88.94 24.68
CA HIS A 541 -124.31 87.69 25.16
C HIS A 541 -125.79 87.37 24.83
N THR A 542 -126.21 86.11 24.64
CA THR A 542 -126.30 85.04 25.67
C THR A 542 -126.64 83.65 25.07
N THR A 543 -125.90 82.57 25.37
CA THR A 543 -126.42 81.19 25.16
C THR A 543 -125.74 80.11 26.03
N ALA A 544 -125.74 80.29 27.35
CA ALA A 544 -125.08 79.38 28.32
C ALA A 544 -125.63 77.93 28.36
N LYS A 545 -126.74 77.61 27.70
CA LYS A 545 -127.33 76.25 27.71
C LYS A 545 -126.77 75.32 26.61
N PHE A 546 -126.16 75.89 25.56
CA PHE A 546 -125.46 75.14 24.50
C PHE A 546 -124.03 74.76 24.93
N SER A 547 -123.46 75.48 25.92
CA SER A 547 -122.08 75.27 26.38
C SER A 547 -121.87 73.93 27.10
N MET A 548 -122.79 73.52 27.98
CA MET A 548 -122.62 72.28 28.75
C MET A 548 -122.82 71.01 27.92
N GLN A 549 -123.63 71.05 26.87
CA GLN A 549 -123.76 69.91 25.94
C GLN A 549 -122.51 69.76 25.07
N LEU A 550 -121.95 70.88 24.59
CA LEU A 550 -120.68 70.89 23.87
C LEU A 550 -119.53 70.35 24.73
N GLU A 551 -119.57 70.59 26.04
CA GLU A 551 -118.53 70.21 26.99
C GLU A 551 -118.53 68.69 27.24
N VAL A 552 -119.70 68.06 27.33
CA VAL A 552 -119.81 66.59 27.40
C VAL A 552 -119.34 65.93 26.10
N ASP A 553 -119.73 66.47 24.94
CA ASP A 553 -119.28 65.94 23.65
C ASP A 553 -117.79 66.22 23.39
N ARG A 554 -117.23 67.28 24.00
CA ARG A 554 -115.80 67.57 24.00
C ARG A 554 -115.04 66.58 24.86
N LEU A 555 -115.51 66.28 26.08
CA LEU A 555 -114.87 65.30 26.95
C LEU A 555 -114.89 63.88 26.38
N LYS A 556 -115.93 63.49 25.63
CA LYS A 556 -115.95 62.20 24.92
C LYS A 556 -114.91 62.15 23.80
N ARG A 557 -114.81 63.20 22.98
CA ARG A 557 -113.78 63.32 21.93
C ARG A 557 -112.37 63.40 22.50
N ASP A 558 -112.21 64.03 23.66
CA ASP A 558 -110.92 64.12 24.35
C ASP A 558 -110.53 62.77 24.96
N LEU A 559 -111.49 61.98 25.48
CA LEU A 559 -111.25 60.61 25.94
C LEU A 559 -110.86 59.69 24.78
N GLU A 560 -111.60 59.69 23.68
CA GLU A 560 -111.26 58.93 22.47
C GLU A 560 -109.87 59.32 21.92
N ARG A 561 -109.52 60.62 21.95
CA ARG A 561 -108.18 61.07 21.54
C ARG A 561 -107.08 60.52 22.45
N VAL A 562 -107.28 60.54 23.77
CA VAL A 562 -106.29 60.01 24.72
C VAL A 562 -106.17 58.49 24.60
N GLU A 563 -107.27 57.78 24.33
CA GLU A 563 -107.24 56.34 24.06
C GLU A 563 -106.49 56.02 22.76
N ASP A 564 -106.70 56.80 21.69
CA ASP A 564 -105.94 56.69 20.44
C ASP A 564 -104.45 57.03 20.63
N GLU A 565 -104.13 58.07 21.41
CA GLU A 565 -102.75 58.45 21.74
C GLU A 565 -102.07 57.37 22.59
N LEU A 566 -102.78 56.76 23.54
CA LEU A 566 -102.30 55.64 24.34
C LEU A 566 -102.05 54.40 23.46
N ALA A 567 -102.93 54.11 22.50
CA ALA A 567 -102.77 53.03 21.55
C ALA A 567 -101.55 53.26 20.64
N ARG A 568 -101.33 54.49 20.16
CA ARG A 568 -100.14 54.86 19.39
C ARG A 568 -98.86 54.74 20.22
N ALA A 569 -98.86 55.25 21.45
CA ALA A 569 -97.70 55.15 22.34
C ALA A 569 -97.34 53.69 22.66
N ARG A 570 -98.34 52.83 22.89
CA ARG A 570 -98.12 51.39 23.06
C ARG A 570 -97.56 50.72 21.80
N LYS A 571 -98.08 51.07 20.63
CA LYS A 571 -97.57 50.58 19.34
C LYS A 571 -96.15 51.07 19.06
N GLU A 572 -95.84 52.32 19.40
CA GLU A 572 -94.49 52.87 19.27
C GLU A 572 -93.50 52.22 20.25
N LEU A 573 -93.92 51.92 21.47
CA LEU A 573 -93.12 51.20 22.44
C LEU A 573 -92.85 49.76 21.97
N ASP A 574 -93.88 49.04 21.51
CA ASP A 574 -93.73 47.69 20.97
C ASP A 574 -92.81 47.66 19.73
N ASN A 575 -92.92 48.65 18.85
CA ASN A 575 -91.99 48.83 17.73
C ASN A 575 -90.56 49.14 18.18
N ARG A 576 -90.38 49.91 19.26
CA ARG A 576 -89.05 50.20 19.83
C ARG A 576 -88.45 48.98 20.51
N ASP A 577 -89.25 48.20 21.23
CA ASP A 577 -88.82 46.96 21.87
C ASP A 577 -88.46 45.92 20.80
N GLY A 578 -89.24 45.83 19.72
CA GLY A 578 -88.90 45.03 18.53
C GLY A 578 -87.55 45.42 17.93
N LYS A 579 -87.34 46.70 17.66
CA LYS A 579 -86.05 47.22 17.16
C LYS A 579 -84.89 47.02 18.12
N THR A 580 -85.15 47.05 19.42
CA THR A 580 -84.10 46.82 20.44
C THR A 580 -83.71 45.35 20.47
N ARG A 581 -84.68 44.42 20.42
CA ARG A 581 -84.41 42.99 20.28
C ARG A 581 -83.70 42.63 18.97
N GLU A 582 -84.06 43.28 17.86
CA GLU A 582 -83.35 43.12 16.59
C GLU A 582 -81.90 43.58 16.70
N ARG A 583 -81.65 44.74 17.36
CA ARG A 583 -80.30 45.24 17.61
C ARG A 583 -79.50 44.30 18.51
N ASP A 584 -80.09 43.81 19.59
CA ASP A 584 -79.45 42.85 20.49
C ASP A 584 -79.12 41.55 19.76
N GLY A 585 -80.03 41.06 18.91
CA GLY A 585 -79.79 39.90 18.05
C GLY A 585 -78.68 40.11 17.01
N VAL A 586 -78.50 41.32 16.48
CA VAL A 586 -77.36 41.67 15.61
C VAL A 586 -76.06 41.73 16.41
N ILE A 587 -76.08 42.29 17.62
CA ILE A 587 -74.91 42.36 18.51
C ILE A 587 -74.45 40.96 18.90
N ASP A 588 -75.37 40.05 19.23
CA ASP A 588 -75.03 38.66 19.56
C ASP A 588 -74.41 37.92 18.36
N LYS A 589 -74.94 38.14 17.15
CA LYS A 589 -74.35 37.60 15.91
C LYS A 589 -72.94 38.14 15.68
N LEU A 590 -72.73 39.45 15.81
CA LEU A 590 -71.41 40.06 15.69
C LEU A 590 -70.43 39.55 16.75
N HIS A 591 -70.89 39.29 17.98
CA HIS A 591 -70.06 38.69 19.02
C HIS A 591 -69.72 37.23 18.74
N ALA A 592 -70.64 36.44 18.20
CA ALA A 592 -70.37 35.08 17.75
C ALA A 592 -69.34 35.09 16.60
N GLU A 593 -69.56 35.91 15.58
CA GLU A 593 -68.63 36.09 14.45
C GLU A 593 -67.25 36.56 14.91
N ASN A 594 -67.16 37.47 15.88
CA ASN A 594 -65.87 37.94 16.42
C ASN A 594 -65.14 36.83 17.21
N ARG A 595 -65.86 35.98 17.94
CA ARG A 595 -65.26 34.81 18.60
C ARG A 595 -64.77 33.79 17.58
N ASP A 596 -65.54 33.54 16.52
CA ASP A 596 -65.15 32.61 15.46
C ASP A 596 -63.93 33.12 14.68
N LEU A 597 -63.90 34.42 14.34
CA LEU A 597 -62.75 35.06 13.71
C LEU A 597 -61.51 35.03 14.62
N ALA A 598 -61.67 35.26 15.93
CA ALA A 598 -60.56 35.14 16.88
C ALA A 598 -60.04 33.70 16.99
N ALA A 599 -60.93 32.70 16.99
CA ALA A 599 -60.56 31.29 16.99
C ALA A 599 -59.84 30.89 15.70
N GLN A 600 -60.31 31.36 14.54
CA GLN A 600 -59.65 31.16 13.24
C GLN A 600 -58.27 31.82 13.21
N LEU A 601 -58.13 33.04 13.74
CA LEU A 601 -56.84 33.73 13.82
C LEU A 601 -55.86 32.97 14.72
N ALA A 602 -56.32 32.47 15.88
CA ALA A 602 -55.49 31.67 16.78
C ALA A 602 -55.05 30.35 16.12
N ALA A 603 -55.97 29.66 15.42
CA ALA A 603 -55.66 28.44 14.68
C ALA A 603 -54.66 28.69 13.54
N GLN A 604 -54.83 29.78 12.77
CA GLN A 604 -53.88 30.20 11.73
C GLN A 604 -52.51 30.55 12.31
N THR A 605 -52.47 31.21 13.46
CA THR A 605 -51.21 31.56 14.15
C THR A 605 -50.48 30.30 14.60
N GLN A 606 -51.19 29.34 15.20
CA GLN A 606 -50.62 28.06 15.61
C GLN A 606 -50.16 27.23 14.40
N ALA A 607 -50.93 27.22 13.31
CA ALA A 607 -50.55 26.55 12.07
C ALA A 607 -49.28 27.17 11.45
N ARG A 608 -49.15 28.50 11.47
CA ARG A 608 -47.92 29.19 11.03
C ARG A 608 -46.72 28.84 11.91
N LEU A 609 -46.89 28.76 13.24
CA LEU A 609 -45.81 28.36 14.15
C LEU A 609 -45.37 26.92 13.87
N ASN A 610 -46.30 25.98 13.74
CA ASN A 610 -45.98 24.59 13.41
C ASN A 610 -45.31 24.45 12.03
N LEU A 611 -45.70 25.27 11.04
CA LEU A 611 -45.03 25.31 9.74
C LEU A 611 -43.63 25.92 9.83
N SER A 612 -43.44 26.94 10.67
CA SER A 612 -42.12 27.53 10.94
C SER A 612 -41.20 26.52 11.61
N GLU A 613 -41.64 25.82 12.65
CA GLU A 613 -40.85 24.78 13.32
C GLU A 613 -40.48 23.64 12.37
N LYS A 614 -41.40 23.23 11.49
CA LYS A 614 -41.12 22.24 10.44
C LYS A 614 -40.10 22.77 9.42
N LEU A 615 -40.21 24.04 9.03
CA LEU A 615 -39.27 24.68 8.12
C LEU A 615 -37.87 24.73 8.74
N ASP A 616 -37.77 25.14 10.01
CA ASP A 616 -36.51 25.20 10.76
C ASP A 616 -35.90 23.81 10.91
N GLY A 617 -36.72 22.79 11.18
CA GLY A 617 -36.28 21.40 11.22
C GLY A 617 -35.74 20.89 9.87
N VAL A 618 -36.43 21.20 8.77
CA VAL A 618 -35.97 20.85 7.41
C VAL A 618 -34.70 21.62 7.04
N GLN A 619 -34.59 22.90 7.41
CA GLN A 619 -33.37 23.69 7.17
C GLN A 619 -32.17 23.16 7.97
N ALA A 620 -32.38 22.73 9.22
CA ALA A 620 -31.32 22.11 10.01
C ALA A 620 -30.88 20.78 9.40
N GLN A 621 -31.82 19.94 8.97
CA GLN A 621 -31.51 18.68 8.26
C GLN A 621 -30.79 18.92 6.93
N LEU A 622 -31.18 19.95 6.19
CA LEU A 622 -30.50 20.34 4.95
C LEU A 622 -29.06 20.75 5.23
N LYS A 623 -28.80 21.59 6.24
CA LYS A 623 -27.45 21.99 6.63
C LYS A 623 -26.57 20.79 7.03
N THR A 624 -27.12 19.83 7.76
CA THR A 624 -26.38 18.60 8.11
C THR A 624 -26.10 17.75 6.88
N ALA A 625 -27.05 17.63 5.96
CA ALA A 625 -26.84 16.91 4.71
C ALA A 625 -25.79 17.60 3.82
N GLU A 626 -25.77 18.93 3.78
CA GLU A 626 -24.76 19.72 3.08
C GLU A 626 -23.36 19.52 3.67
N SER A 627 -23.23 19.50 5.01
CA SER A 627 -21.95 19.19 5.65
C SER A 627 -21.48 17.76 5.36
N ASP A 628 -22.40 16.79 5.39
CA ASP A 628 -22.08 15.40 5.07
C ASP A 628 -21.63 15.26 3.60
N VAL A 629 -22.30 15.93 2.66
CA VAL A 629 -21.87 15.97 1.26
C VAL A 629 -20.48 16.59 1.10
N ALA A 630 -20.15 17.65 1.84
CA ALA A 630 -18.83 18.25 1.83
C ALA A 630 -17.75 17.28 2.35
N THR A 631 -18.02 16.57 3.45
CA THR A 631 -17.08 15.56 3.98
C THR A 631 -16.90 14.39 3.02
N PHE A 632 -17.97 13.90 2.39
CA PHE A 632 -17.87 12.86 1.37
C PHE A 632 -17.10 13.32 0.13
N ARG A 633 -17.27 14.56 -0.32
CA ARG A 633 -16.47 15.12 -1.42
C ARG A 633 -14.98 15.17 -1.08
N SER A 634 -14.63 15.62 0.14
CA SER A 634 -13.25 15.59 0.61
C SER A 634 -12.69 14.17 0.61
N ARG A 635 -13.49 13.20 1.09
CA ARG A 635 -13.07 11.80 1.13
C ARG A 635 -12.89 11.20 -0.27
N VAL A 636 -13.76 11.54 -1.21
CA VAL A 636 -13.62 11.12 -2.61
C VAL A 636 -12.34 11.70 -3.21
N ALA A 637 -12.04 12.98 -3.00
CA ALA A 637 -10.82 13.60 -3.50
C ALA A 637 -9.55 12.93 -2.92
N GLU A 638 -9.54 12.60 -1.63
CA GLU A 638 -8.44 11.83 -1.01
C GLU A 638 -8.27 10.44 -1.64
N LEU A 639 -9.38 9.74 -1.87
CA LEU A 639 -9.37 8.41 -2.48
C LEU A 639 -8.89 8.47 -3.94
N GLU A 640 -9.31 9.48 -4.71
CA GLU A 640 -8.83 9.70 -6.07
C GLU A 640 -7.33 10.02 -6.11
N GLN A 641 -6.84 10.83 -5.16
CA GLN A 641 -5.41 11.13 -5.05
C GLN A 641 -4.60 9.88 -4.69
N ARG A 642 -5.09 9.05 -3.76
CA ARG A 642 -4.47 7.77 -3.40
C ARG A 642 -4.46 6.82 -4.60
N LEU A 643 -5.59 6.67 -5.30
CA LEU A 643 -5.69 5.84 -6.49
C LEU A 643 -4.73 6.31 -7.59
N SER A 644 -4.59 7.62 -7.81
CA SER A 644 -3.62 8.19 -8.76
C SER A 644 -2.17 7.91 -8.36
N LYS A 645 -1.85 7.95 -7.06
CA LYS A 645 -0.53 7.60 -6.54
C LYS A 645 -0.24 6.11 -6.75
N ASP A 646 -1.21 5.25 -6.44
CA ASP A 646 -1.09 3.80 -6.59
C ASP A 646 -1.00 3.38 -8.07
N GLN A 647 -1.73 4.05 -8.97
CA GLN A 647 -1.59 3.82 -10.41
C GLN A 647 -0.19 4.19 -10.91
N ARG A 648 0.39 5.29 -10.43
CA ARG A 648 1.75 5.69 -10.78
C ARG A 648 2.80 4.73 -10.23
N SER A 649 2.64 4.27 -8.98
CA SER A 649 3.56 3.29 -8.39
C SER A 649 3.47 1.93 -9.10
N LEU A 650 2.26 1.50 -9.47
CA LEU A 650 2.05 0.28 -10.25
C LEU A 650 2.70 0.37 -11.63
N LEU A 651 2.53 1.48 -12.34
CA LEU A 651 3.17 1.69 -13.65
C LEU A 651 4.70 1.73 -13.53
N ALA A 652 5.25 2.35 -12.49
CA ALA A 652 6.69 2.35 -12.22
C ALA A 652 7.20 0.92 -11.92
N ALA A 653 6.49 0.16 -11.09
CA ALA A 653 6.82 -1.23 -10.80
C ALA A 653 6.73 -2.10 -12.06
N GLU A 654 5.71 -1.93 -12.89
CA GLU A 654 5.59 -2.63 -14.18
C GLU A 654 6.75 -2.29 -15.12
N ALA A 655 7.16 -1.03 -15.21
CA ALA A 655 8.31 -0.62 -16.01
C ALA A 655 9.60 -1.28 -15.49
N GLN A 656 9.83 -1.25 -14.18
CA GLN A 656 10.97 -1.92 -13.55
C GLN A 656 10.97 -3.43 -13.81
N TYR A 657 9.83 -4.11 -13.72
CA TYR A 657 9.74 -5.54 -14.05
C TYR A 657 9.97 -5.81 -15.54
N ARG A 658 9.53 -4.94 -16.44
CA ARG A 658 9.85 -5.03 -17.87
C ARG A 658 11.36 -4.90 -18.09
N ASP A 659 12.01 -3.93 -17.46
CA ASP A 659 13.46 -3.72 -17.56
C ASP A 659 14.22 -4.93 -17.01
N GLN A 660 13.89 -5.40 -15.80
CA GLN A 660 14.49 -6.62 -15.22
C GLN A 660 14.30 -7.85 -16.11
N LEU A 661 13.13 -8.01 -16.75
CA LEU A 661 12.91 -9.09 -17.71
C LEU A 661 13.80 -8.94 -18.95
N THR A 662 13.99 -7.72 -19.47
CA THR A 662 14.89 -7.49 -20.61
C THR A 662 16.36 -7.76 -20.25
N GLU A 663 16.81 -7.36 -19.06
CA GLU A 663 18.15 -7.65 -18.55
C GLU A 663 18.36 -9.16 -18.37
N ARG A 664 17.41 -9.85 -17.71
CA ARG A 664 17.44 -11.31 -17.56
C ARG A 664 17.48 -12.03 -18.90
N ASN A 665 16.67 -11.61 -19.86
CA ASN A 665 16.67 -12.19 -21.20
C ASN A 665 18.00 -11.93 -21.94
N THR A 666 18.60 -10.76 -21.75
CA THR A 666 19.92 -10.41 -22.31
C THR A 666 21.03 -11.26 -21.71
N LEU A 667 21.02 -11.48 -20.38
CA LEU A 667 21.96 -12.35 -19.68
C LEU A 667 21.80 -13.81 -20.11
N LEU A 668 20.56 -14.33 -20.16
CA LEU A 668 20.28 -15.68 -20.63
C LEU A 668 20.74 -15.89 -22.06
N LEU A 669 20.50 -14.91 -22.94
CA LEU A 669 20.99 -14.95 -24.32
C LEU A 669 22.52 -14.96 -24.38
N THR A 670 23.18 -14.13 -23.56
CA THR A 670 24.63 -14.05 -23.48
C THR A 670 25.23 -15.39 -23.02
N ILE A 671 24.69 -15.97 -21.95
CA ILE A 671 25.09 -17.30 -21.44
C ILE A 671 24.89 -18.37 -22.52
N TYR A 672 23.74 -18.37 -23.19
CA TYR A 672 23.44 -19.31 -24.27
C TYR A 672 24.44 -19.21 -25.43
N GLN A 673 24.80 -17.99 -25.83
CA GLN A 673 25.81 -17.74 -26.87
C GLN A 673 27.22 -18.14 -26.45
N TYR A 674 27.61 -17.95 -25.19
CA TYR A 674 28.89 -18.42 -24.68
C TYR A 674 28.96 -19.94 -24.64
N MET A 675 27.88 -20.58 -24.22
CA MET A 675 27.78 -22.04 -24.19
C MET A 675 27.83 -22.63 -25.61
N ASP A 676 27.24 -21.95 -26.61
CA ASP A 676 27.41 -22.29 -28.03
C ASP A 676 28.89 -22.30 -28.44
N LYS A 677 29.62 -21.24 -28.08
CA LYS A 677 31.05 -21.13 -28.38
C LYS A 677 31.87 -22.24 -27.72
N ILE A 678 31.56 -22.59 -26.47
CA ILE A 678 32.27 -23.64 -25.73
C ILE A 678 32.00 -25.02 -26.33
N LEU A 679 30.76 -25.28 -26.74
CA LEU A 679 30.36 -26.56 -27.32
C LEU A 679 30.69 -26.68 -28.82
N GLY A 680 31.06 -25.58 -29.47
CA GLY A 680 31.36 -25.55 -30.91
C GLY A 680 30.14 -25.81 -31.79
N VAL A 681 28.94 -25.49 -31.31
CA VAL A 681 27.68 -25.63 -32.07
C VAL A 681 27.47 -24.38 -32.92
N ASP A 682 27.05 -24.54 -34.17
CA ASP A 682 26.76 -23.41 -35.07
C ASP A 682 25.73 -22.47 -34.44
N LYS A 683 25.90 -21.15 -34.66
CA LYS A 683 25.03 -20.10 -34.10
C LYS A 683 23.58 -20.30 -34.55
N THR A 684 22.80 -21.03 -33.76
CA THR A 684 21.35 -21.10 -33.94
C THR A 684 20.71 -19.87 -33.31
N PRO A 685 19.80 -19.19 -34.01
CA PRO A 685 19.14 -18.02 -33.45
C PRO A 685 18.35 -18.42 -32.20
N PRO A 686 18.36 -17.59 -31.13
CA PRO A 686 17.57 -17.86 -29.94
C PRO A 686 16.09 -17.92 -30.28
N TYR A 687 15.41 -18.97 -29.79
CA TYR A 687 13.97 -19.16 -30.01
C TYR A 687 13.17 -18.20 -29.12
N THR A 688 12.12 -17.60 -29.67
CA THR A 688 11.15 -16.76 -28.93
C THR A 688 10.28 -17.57 -27.97
N ASN A 689 10.20 -18.89 -28.16
CA ASN A 689 9.52 -19.80 -27.26
C ASN A 689 10.45 -20.24 -26.13
N PHE A 690 10.13 -19.83 -24.90
CA PHE A 690 10.91 -20.14 -23.71
C PHE A 690 11.09 -21.64 -23.45
N SER A 691 10.07 -22.47 -23.71
CA SER A 691 10.17 -23.93 -23.50
C SER A 691 11.25 -24.53 -24.39
N VAL A 692 11.27 -24.15 -25.67
CA VAL A 692 12.27 -24.63 -26.64
C VAL A 692 13.66 -24.10 -26.30
N PHE A 693 13.76 -22.82 -25.88
CA PHE A 693 15.01 -22.25 -25.40
C PHE A 693 15.54 -23.01 -24.17
N HIS A 694 14.67 -23.29 -23.20
CA HIS A 694 15.00 -24.00 -21.97
C HIS A 694 15.48 -25.43 -22.25
N ASP A 695 14.78 -26.18 -23.10
CA ASP A 695 15.15 -27.56 -23.47
C ASP A 695 16.51 -27.61 -24.19
N ASN A 696 16.77 -26.64 -25.08
CA ASN A 696 18.05 -26.50 -25.76
C ASN A 696 19.18 -26.12 -24.78
N LEU A 697 18.91 -25.20 -23.85
CA LEU A 697 19.86 -24.80 -22.80
C LEU A 697 20.23 -26.00 -21.92
N ILE A 698 19.24 -26.79 -21.48
CA ILE A 698 19.48 -28.01 -20.69
C ILE A 698 20.30 -29.03 -21.47
N THR A 699 19.98 -29.25 -22.74
CA THR A 699 20.70 -30.22 -23.58
C THR A 699 22.18 -29.86 -23.70
N ARG A 700 22.46 -28.57 -23.90
CA ARG A 700 23.82 -28.03 -23.95
C ARG A 700 24.53 -28.05 -22.60
N LEU A 701 23.84 -27.76 -21.51
CA LEU A 701 24.42 -27.91 -20.16
C LEU A 701 24.78 -29.37 -19.86
N LYS A 702 23.96 -30.33 -20.29
CA LYS A 702 24.27 -31.76 -20.17
C LYS A 702 25.51 -32.14 -20.98
N SER A 703 25.67 -31.63 -22.20
CA SER A 703 26.88 -31.90 -22.99
C SER A 703 28.12 -31.24 -22.37
N LEU A 704 28.00 -30.02 -21.85
CA LEU A 704 29.09 -29.35 -21.13
C LEU A 704 29.49 -30.12 -19.87
N SER A 705 28.52 -30.59 -19.09
CA SER A 705 28.76 -31.43 -17.91
C SER A 705 29.44 -32.75 -18.27
N GLN A 706 29.05 -33.37 -19.39
CA GLN A 706 29.73 -34.58 -19.88
C GLN A 706 31.19 -34.29 -20.27
N ILE A 707 31.46 -33.17 -20.95
CA ILE A 707 32.84 -32.75 -21.29
C ILE A 707 33.68 -32.55 -20.02
N GLN A 708 33.11 -31.92 -18.99
CA GLN A 708 33.76 -31.73 -17.69
C GLN A 708 34.10 -33.10 -17.05
N LEU A 709 33.14 -34.02 -16.99
CA LEU A 709 33.37 -35.36 -16.44
C LEU A 709 34.45 -36.14 -17.19
N ASP A 710 34.48 -36.03 -18.52
CA ASP A 710 35.50 -36.68 -19.34
C ASP A 710 36.87 -36.03 -19.18
N PHE A 711 36.92 -34.70 -18.99
CA PHE A 711 38.15 -33.99 -18.66
C PHE A 711 38.71 -34.43 -17.30
N ASP A 712 37.88 -34.49 -16.25
CA ASP A 712 38.29 -34.94 -14.92
C ASP A 712 38.81 -36.37 -14.94
N LYS A 713 38.16 -37.27 -15.69
CA LYS A 713 38.66 -38.64 -15.88
C LYS A 713 40.02 -38.66 -16.55
N ARG A 714 40.21 -37.90 -17.63
CA ARG A 714 41.51 -37.80 -18.31
C ARG A 714 42.60 -37.23 -17.41
N CYS A 715 42.27 -36.21 -16.61
CA CYS A 715 43.19 -35.64 -15.63
C CYS A 715 43.63 -36.69 -14.61
N LYS A 716 42.68 -37.43 -14.01
CA LYS A 716 42.99 -38.52 -13.07
C LYS A 716 43.81 -39.64 -13.70
N ASP A 717 43.48 -40.03 -14.94
CA ASP A 717 44.24 -41.05 -15.66
C ASP A 717 45.68 -40.61 -15.95
N VAL A 718 45.88 -39.34 -16.27
CA VAL A 718 47.21 -38.75 -16.51
C VAL A 718 47.98 -38.63 -15.20
N GLU A 719 47.34 -38.14 -14.14
CA GLU A 719 47.90 -38.04 -12.79
C GLU A 719 48.36 -39.42 -12.29
N ALA A 720 47.50 -40.44 -12.39
CA ALA A 720 47.83 -41.82 -12.02
C ALA A 720 49.07 -42.33 -12.79
N LYS A 721 49.12 -42.11 -14.11
CA LYS A 721 50.30 -42.48 -14.92
C LYS A 721 51.57 -41.77 -14.48
N TYR A 722 51.50 -40.52 -14.02
CA TYR A 722 52.65 -39.79 -13.51
C TYR A 722 53.05 -40.25 -12.11
N ILE A 723 52.09 -40.56 -11.24
CA ILE A 723 52.34 -41.15 -9.91
C ILE A 723 53.05 -42.49 -10.06
N ASP A 724 52.60 -43.34 -10.98
CA ASP A 724 53.24 -44.63 -11.27
C ASP A 724 54.69 -44.45 -11.73
N LYS A 725 54.93 -43.55 -12.69
CA LYS A 725 56.29 -43.22 -13.17
C LYS A 725 57.18 -42.68 -12.04
N LEU A 726 56.65 -41.81 -11.19
CA LEU A 726 57.40 -41.24 -10.07
C LEU A 726 57.74 -42.31 -9.04
N THR A 727 56.81 -43.23 -8.77
CA THR A 727 57.03 -44.38 -7.88
C THR A 727 58.09 -45.33 -8.44
N ASP A 728 58.07 -45.60 -9.75
CA ASP A 728 59.13 -46.36 -10.41
C ASP A 728 60.50 -45.68 -10.35
N LEU A 729 60.55 -44.35 -10.54
CA LEU A 729 61.79 -43.59 -10.39
C LEU A 729 62.33 -43.61 -8.96
N LYS A 730 61.46 -43.50 -7.94
CA LYS A 730 61.83 -43.67 -6.53
C LYS A 730 62.40 -45.05 -6.27
N ARG A 731 61.76 -46.11 -6.77
CA ARG A 731 62.25 -47.49 -6.64
C ARG A 731 63.61 -47.67 -7.31
N GLN A 732 63.83 -47.09 -8.48
CA GLN A 732 65.13 -47.10 -9.16
C GLN A 732 66.20 -46.35 -8.36
N LEU A 733 65.84 -45.20 -7.77
CA LEU A 733 66.75 -44.43 -6.92
C LEU A 733 67.14 -45.22 -5.67
N ASP A 734 66.19 -45.85 -4.98
CA ASP A 734 66.44 -46.70 -3.82
C ASP A 734 67.34 -47.89 -4.15
N GLN A 735 67.15 -48.48 -5.34
CA GLN A 735 68.03 -49.55 -5.82
C GLN A 735 69.46 -49.05 -6.05
N ARG A 736 69.63 -47.85 -6.61
CA ARG A 736 70.95 -47.22 -6.80
C ARG A 736 71.61 -46.88 -5.47
N TRP A 737 70.86 -46.35 -4.50
CA TRP A 737 71.37 -46.13 -3.14
C TRP A 737 71.86 -47.41 -2.49
N LYS A 738 71.06 -48.48 -2.51
CA LYS A 738 71.47 -49.79 -1.99
C LYS A 738 72.71 -50.36 -2.70
N GLN A 739 72.92 -50.04 -3.98
CA GLN A 739 74.14 -50.40 -4.69
C GLN A 739 75.33 -49.57 -4.22
N ILE A 740 75.15 -48.26 -4.05
CA ILE A 740 76.18 -47.36 -3.49
C ILE A 740 76.58 -47.83 -2.09
N ASP A 741 75.63 -48.12 -1.20
CA ASP A 741 75.91 -48.64 0.15
C ASP A 741 76.76 -49.92 0.13
N LYS A 742 76.47 -50.83 -0.82
CA LYS A 742 77.27 -52.05 -1.02
C LYS A 742 78.68 -51.72 -1.50
N PHE A 743 78.83 -50.78 -2.42
CA PHE A 743 80.14 -50.32 -2.87
C PHE A 743 80.92 -49.65 -1.74
N GLU A 744 80.30 -48.78 -0.95
CA GLU A 744 80.91 -48.13 0.20
C GLU A 744 81.33 -49.14 1.27
N ALA A 745 80.48 -50.12 1.59
CA ALA A 745 80.84 -51.21 2.49
C ALA A 745 82.02 -52.01 1.97
N SER A 746 82.06 -52.31 0.65
CA SER A 746 83.19 -53.00 0.04
C SER A 746 84.49 -52.18 0.11
N LEU A 747 84.43 -50.87 -0.14
CA LEU A 747 85.57 -49.96 -0.04
C LEU A 747 86.06 -49.83 1.40
N LYS A 748 85.14 -49.76 2.37
CA LYS A 748 85.47 -49.77 3.80
C LYS A 748 86.18 -51.05 4.21
N ASN A 749 85.67 -52.22 3.79
CA ASN A 749 86.33 -53.50 4.05
C ASN A 749 87.75 -53.55 3.46
N ILE A 750 87.95 -53.02 2.26
CA ILE A 750 89.28 -52.92 1.64
C ILE A 750 90.18 -51.95 2.43
N ALA A 751 89.65 -50.82 2.88
CA ALA A 751 90.39 -49.85 3.69
C ALA A 751 90.80 -50.44 5.04
N ASP A 752 89.89 -51.15 5.71
CA ASP A 752 90.14 -51.83 6.99
C ASP A 752 91.18 -52.95 6.83
N ALA A 753 91.07 -53.73 5.75
CA ALA A 753 92.09 -54.73 5.40
C ALA A 753 93.46 -54.05 5.20
N LYS A 754 93.54 -52.97 4.42
CA LYS A 754 94.78 -52.21 4.20
C LYS A 754 95.35 -51.66 5.51
N ALA A 755 94.51 -51.18 6.42
CA ALA A 755 94.93 -50.72 7.73
C ALA A 755 95.47 -51.87 8.60
N ALA A 756 94.82 -53.04 8.58
CA ALA A 756 95.31 -54.23 9.26
C ALA A 756 96.69 -54.68 8.72
N TRP A 757 96.87 -54.72 7.40
CA TRP A 757 98.17 -55.02 6.77
C TRP A 757 99.25 -54.03 7.18
N ARG A 758 98.94 -52.72 7.25
CA ARG A 758 99.89 -51.71 7.74
C ARG A 758 100.28 -51.92 9.21
N ARG A 759 99.33 -52.28 10.07
CA ARG A 759 99.62 -52.61 11.48
C ARG A 759 100.50 -53.85 11.58
N GLN A 760 100.21 -54.89 10.80
CA GLN A 760 101.03 -56.10 10.75
C GLN A 760 102.45 -55.79 10.24
N LEU A 761 102.58 -54.97 9.19
CA LEU A 761 103.88 -54.55 8.68
C LEU A 761 104.66 -53.76 9.74
N SER A 762 104.03 -52.79 10.41
CA SER A 762 104.66 -52.03 11.50
C SER A 762 105.06 -52.92 12.67
N ALA A 763 104.24 -53.91 13.03
CA ALA A 763 104.59 -54.90 14.05
C ALA A 763 105.80 -55.74 13.62
N LYS A 764 105.85 -56.16 12.34
CA LYS A 764 107.00 -56.89 11.79
C LYS A 764 108.25 -56.05 11.68
N ASP A 765 108.14 -54.78 11.33
CA ASP A 765 109.25 -53.83 11.36
C ASP A 765 109.76 -53.64 12.81
N GLY A 766 108.84 -53.55 13.79
CA GLY A 766 109.19 -53.51 15.22
C GLY A 766 109.88 -54.79 15.71
N GLU A 767 109.38 -55.97 15.32
CA GLU A 767 110.03 -57.26 15.58
C GLU A 767 111.42 -57.32 14.92
N LEU A 768 111.55 -56.82 13.69
CA LEU A 768 112.80 -56.80 12.93
C LEU A 768 113.82 -55.84 13.56
N GLU A 769 113.40 -54.66 14.03
CA GLU A 769 114.26 -53.75 14.78
C GLU A 769 114.64 -54.33 16.15
N ALA A 770 113.73 -55.02 16.85
CA ALA A 770 114.07 -55.76 18.07
C ALA A 770 115.08 -56.89 17.82
N LEU A 771 114.94 -57.61 16.70
CA LEU A 771 115.89 -58.62 16.26
C LEU A 771 117.24 -57.99 15.87
N LYS A 772 117.26 -56.85 15.17
CA LYS A 772 118.49 -56.09 14.90
C LYS A 772 119.15 -55.60 16.18
N ALA A 773 118.39 -55.09 17.15
CA ALA A 773 118.91 -54.64 18.44
C ALA A 773 119.49 -55.81 19.24
N SER A 774 118.81 -56.96 19.27
CA SER A 774 119.33 -58.17 19.90
C SER A 774 120.56 -58.72 19.17
N SER A 775 120.60 -58.67 17.84
CA SER A 775 121.78 -59.04 17.03
C SER A 775 122.95 -58.10 17.28
N SER A 776 122.71 -56.79 17.36
CA SER A 776 123.72 -55.79 17.76
C SER A 776 124.20 -56.03 19.19
N LYS A 777 123.32 -56.42 20.11
CA LYS A 777 123.68 -56.76 21.50
C LYS A 777 124.47 -58.07 21.58
N LEU A 778 124.09 -59.08 20.80
CA LEU A 778 124.84 -60.34 20.65
C LEU A 778 126.19 -60.11 19.98
N THR A 779 126.29 -59.19 19.02
CA THR A 779 127.54 -58.78 18.37
C THR A 779 128.42 -57.96 19.34
N ALA A 780 127.80 -57.14 20.21
CA ALA A 780 128.48 -56.47 21.32
C ALA A 780 128.94 -57.47 22.41
N GLN A 781 128.19 -58.56 22.63
CA GLN A 781 128.57 -59.65 23.52
C GLN A 781 129.66 -60.54 22.91
N LEU A 782 129.63 -60.81 21.61
CA LEU A 782 130.67 -61.52 20.85
C LEU A 782 131.97 -60.72 20.76
N SER A 783 131.89 -59.40 20.65
CA SER A 783 133.08 -58.53 20.77
C SER A 783 133.62 -58.47 22.20
N LYS A 784 132.77 -58.63 23.23
CA LYS A 784 133.20 -58.83 24.63
C LYS A 784 133.73 -60.25 24.92
N LEU A 785 133.32 -61.27 24.17
CA LEU A 785 133.79 -62.66 24.29
C LEU A 785 135.02 -62.99 23.42
N LYS A 786 135.59 -62.01 22.70
CA LYS A 786 136.86 -62.18 21.96
C LYS A 786 138.07 -62.18 22.92
N ARG A 787 138.15 -63.22 23.76
CA ARG A 787 139.37 -63.81 24.32
C ARG A 787 139.15 -65.33 24.41
N PRO A 788 140.12 -66.15 23.99
CA PRO A 788 139.87 -67.51 23.53
C PRO A 788 139.68 -68.46 24.72
N ASN A 789 138.73 -69.39 24.63
CA ASN A 789 138.78 -70.59 25.47
C ASN A 789 138.05 -71.79 24.83
N ASP A 790 138.77 -72.91 24.77
CA ASP A 790 138.46 -74.19 24.11
C ASP A 790 137.32 -74.97 24.82
N GLY A 791 136.07 -74.77 24.41
CA GLY A 791 134.92 -75.52 24.96
C GLY A 791 133.88 -76.03 23.95
N GLU A 792 134.01 -75.71 22.67
CA GLU A 792 132.92 -75.81 21.68
C GLU A 792 132.49 -77.24 21.30
N SER A 793 133.20 -78.31 21.70
CA SER A 793 132.92 -79.67 21.19
C SER A 793 131.80 -80.44 21.93
N MET A 794 131.42 -80.05 23.15
CA MET A 794 130.34 -80.71 23.90
C MET A 794 129.01 -79.95 23.90
N GLU A 795 129.04 -78.62 23.83
CA GLU A 795 127.81 -77.80 23.73
C GLU A 795 127.08 -78.00 22.40
N ILE A 796 127.83 -78.15 21.29
CA ILE A 796 127.28 -78.42 19.95
C ILE A 796 126.47 -79.71 19.92
N ARG A 797 126.88 -80.74 20.68
CA ARG A 797 126.11 -82.00 20.78
C ARG A 797 124.82 -81.84 21.58
N SER A 798 124.83 -81.08 22.67
CA SER A 798 123.62 -80.84 23.48
C SER A 798 122.61 -79.94 22.75
N LEU A 799 123.09 -78.94 22.02
CA LEU A 799 122.26 -78.03 21.23
C LEU A 799 121.64 -78.75 20.03
N ARG A 800 122.38 -79.67 19.39
CA ARG A 800 121.86 -80.51 18.30
C ARG A 800 120.76 -81.47 18.78
N ALA A 801 120.87 -82.01 20.00
CA ALA A 801 119.82 -82.83 20.61
C ALA A 801 118.57 -82.00 20.98
N ARG A 802 118.76 -80.76 21.46
CA ARG A 802 117.66 -79.84 21.79
C ARG A 802 116.94 -79.35 20.53
N ALA A 803 117.68 -79.05 19.47
CA ALA A 803 117.15 -78.71 18.15
C ALA A 803 116.34 -79.87 17.56
N ALA A 804 116.87 -81.10 17.59
CA ALA A 804 116.13 -82.27 17.11
C ALA A 804 114.83 -82.54 17.89
N ASN A 805 114.80 -82.24 19.20
CA ASN A 805 113.59 -82.39 20.01
C ASN A 805 112.56 -81.27 19.73
N ALA A 806 113.03 -80.05 19.46
CA ALA A 806 112.18 -78.95 19.02
C ALA A 806 111.60 -79.21 17.61
N GLU A 807 112.40 -79.75 16.69
CA GLU A 807 111.95 -80.18 15.36
C GLU A 807 110.86 -81.25 15.47
N ARG A 808 111.01 -82.26 16.33
CA ARG A 808 109.95 -83.26 16.55
C ARG A 808 108.66 -82.65 17.12
N ARG A 809 108.76 -81.69 18.02
CA ARG A 809 107.58 -80.98 18.56
C ARG A 809 106.91 -80.10 17.50
N MET A 810 107.70 -79.44 16.66
CA MET A 810 107.21 -78.65 15.54
C MET A 810 106.50 -79.53 14.50
N ILE A 811 107.09 -80.68 14.15
CA ILE A 811 106.47 -81.65 13.23
C ILE A 811 105.16 -82.17 13.83
N ASN A 812 105.11 -82.49 15.12
CA ASN A 812 103.87 -82.90 15.77
C ASN A 812 102.82 -81.78 15.79
N ALA A 813 103.21 -80.53 16.03
CA ALA A 813 102.30 -79.38 15.97
C ALA A 813 101.82 -79.10 14.54
N GLN A 814 102.67 -79.23 13.53
CA GLN A 814 102.31 -79.14 12.12
C GLN A 814 101.35 -80.26 11.71
N ASN A 815 101.58 -81.49 12.17
CA ASN A 815 100.68 -82.61 11.92
C ASN A 815 99.32 -82.41 12.62
N GLN A 816 99.30 -81.84 13.82
CA GLN A 816 98.06 -81.49 14.52
C GLN A 816 97.32 -80.33 13.82
N LEU A 817 98.05 -79.35 13.30
CA LEU A 817 97.49 -78.25 12.52
C LEU A 817 96.90 -78.78 11.20
N ALA A 818 97.65 -79.60 10.46
CA ALA A 818 97.18 -80.22 9.22
C ALA A 818 95.93 -81.08 9.46
N ALA A 819 95.88 -81.84 10.56
CA ALA A 819 94.70 -82.62 10.93
C ALA A 819 93.50 -81.73 11.34
N ALA A 820 93.75 -80.56 11.95
CA ALA A 820 92.69 -79.59 12.27
C ALA A 820 92.19 -78.87 11.02
N GLU A 821 93.08 -78.53 10.09
CA GLU A 821 92.75 -77.95 8.77
C GLU A 821 91.95 -78.94 7.93
N GLU A 822 92.30 -80.23 7.92
CA GLU A 822 91.54 -81.28 7.24
C GLU A 822 90.15 -81.46 7.87
N ARG A 823 90.03 -81.38 9.19
CA ARG A 823 88.71 -81.39 9.89
C ARG A 823 87.87 -80.15 9.57
N LEU A 824 88.50 -78.98 9.46
CA LEU A 824 87.82 -77.75 9.09
C LEU A 824 87.37 -77.78 7.63
N ALA A 825 88.22 -78.28 6.73
CA ALA A 825 87.91 -78.46 5.32
C ALA A 825 86.76 -79.45 5.11
N THR A 826 86.78 -80.59 5.82
CA THR A 826 85.69 -81.58 5.76
C THR A 826 84.39 -81.06 6.39
N ALA A 827 84.45 -80.25 7.45
CA ALA A 827 83.28 -79.57 8.00
C ALA A 827 82.72 -78.53 7.02
N SER A 828 83.57 -77.71 6.42
CA SER A 828 83.20 -76.72 5.41
C SER A 828 82.56 -77.38 4.18
N GLN A 829 83.09 -78.52 3.73
CA GLN A 829 82.55 -79.29 2.62
C GLN A 829 81.18 -79.90 2.94
N LYS A 830 80.96 -80.34 4.18
CA LYS A 830 79.63 -80.81 4.63
C LYS A 830 78.62 -79.67 4.70
N THR A 831 79.03 -78.48 5.15
CA THR A 831 78.16 -77.30 5.18
C THR A 831 77.78 -76.86 3.76
N THR A 832 78.74 -76.78 2.83
CA THR A 832 78.43 -76.46 1.41
C THR A 832 77.57 -77.54 0.74
N ALA A 833 77.76 -78.82 1.07
CA ALA A 833 76.90 -79.90 0.59
C ALA A 833 75.48 -79.84 1.20
N ALA A 834 75.32 -79.33 2.42
CA ALA A 834 74.01 -79.08 3.02
C ALA A 834 73.35 -77.86 2.36
N ASP A 835 74.09 -76.76 2.19
CA ASP A 835 73.59 -75.52 1.59
C ASP A 835 73.14 -75.74 0.14
N SER A 836 73.92 -76.46 -0.67
CA SER A 836 73.51 -76.84 -2.03
C SER A 836 72.22 -77.68 -2.08
N LYS A 837 71.97 -78.55 -1.09
CA LYS A 837 70.71 -79.30 -0.98
C LYS A 837 69.55 -78.40 -0.56
N TRP A 838 69.81 -77.44 0.33
CA TRP A 838 68.81 -76.44 0.73
C TRP A 838 68.46 -75.51 -0.43
N GLU A 839 69.45 -74.99 -1.15
CA GLU A 839 69.25 -74.18 -2.36
C GLU A 839 68.48 -74.94 -3.44
N ALA A 840 68.78 -76.24 -3.65
CA ALA A 840 68.03 -77.07 -4.59
C ALA A 840 66.55 -77.21 -4.19
N ARG A 841 66.25 -77.42 -2.90
CA ARG A 841 64.87 -77.48 -2.40
C ARG A 841 64.14 -76.14 -2.49
N VAL A 842 64.82 -75.05 -2.18
CA VAL A 842 64.26 -73.70 -2.31
C VAL A 842 63.92 -73.42 -3.77
N LYS A 843 64.84 -73.70 -4.71
CA LYS A 843 64.57 -73.56 -6.15
C LYS A 843 63.41 -74.44 -6.63
N GLU A 844 63.26 -75.64 -6.08
CA GLU A 844 62.13 -76.52 -6.40
C GLU A 844 60.80 -75.93 -5.88
N TYR A 845 60.76 -75.40 -4.66
CA TYR A 845 59.56 -74.75 -4.12
C TYR A 845 59.22 -73.47 -4.88
N GLU A 846 60.21 -72.65 -5.22
CA GLU A 846 60.02 -71.47 -6.06
C GLU A 846 59.47 -71.83 -7.44
N ALA A 847 60.00 -72.89 -8.07
CA ALA A 847 59.50 -73.38 -9.35
C ALA A 847 58.05 -73.88 -9.25
N ARG A 848 57.69 -74.58 -8.16
CA ARG A 848 56.32 -75.05 -7.91
C ARG A 848 55.35 -73.90 -7.66
N ILE A 849 55.74 -72.89 -6.89
CA ILE A 849 54.92 -71.68 -6.65
C ILE A 849 54.73 -70.93 -7.97
N LYS A 850 55.79 -70.72 -8.74
CA LYS A 850 55.71 -70.03 -10.03
C LYS A 850 54.82 -70.78 -11.03
N ALA A 851 54.90 -72.11 -11.08
CA ALA A 851 54.02 -72.93 -11.91
C ALA A 851 52.55 -72.87 -11.47
N ALA A 852 52.29 -72.80 -10.16
CA ALA A 852 50.94 -72.62 -9.62
C ALA A 852 50.37 -71.22 -9.95
N GLU A 853 51.18 -70.17 -9.83
CA GLU A 853 50.80 -68.81 -10.21
C GLU A 853 50.51 -68.69 -11.72
N GLU A 854 51.34 -69.31 -12.57
CA GLU A 854 51.10 -69.35 -14.01
C GLU A 854 49.83 -70.13 -14.38
N LYS A 855 49.49 -71.20 -13.63
CA LYS A 855 48.24 -71.93 -13.79
C LYS A 855 47.04 -71.04 -13.45
N VAL A 856 47.08 -70.32 -12.32
CA VAL A 856 46.01 -69.37 -11.93
C VAL A 856 45.88 -68.23 -12.93
N LYS A 857 46.99 -67.72 -13.48
CA LYS A 857 46.96 -66.71 -14.54
C LYS A 857 46.31 -67.24 -15.81
N ARG A 858 46.63 -68.47 -16.24
CA ARG A 858 45.98 -69.12 -17.39
C ARG A 858 44.48 -69.35 -17.16
N GLU A 859 44.09 -69.77 -15.96
CA GLU A 859 42.67 -69.94 -15.60
C GLU A 859 41.93 -68.59 -15.60
N ARG A 860 42.51 -67.54 -15.01
CA ARG A 860 41.94 -66.18 -15.05
C ARG A 860 41.84 -65.63 -16.47
N GLN A 861 42.83 -65.89 -17.32
CA GLN A 861 42.81 -65.52 -18.73
C GLN A 861 41.67 -66.25 -19.46
N GLY A 862 41.56 -67.58 -19.29
CA GLY A 862 40.49 -68.37 -19.88
C GLY A 862 39.09 -67.97 -19.39
N HIS A 863 38.95 -67.58 -18.12
CA HIS A 863 37.70 -67.01 -17.61
C HIS A 863 37.36 -65.66 -18.25
N LYS A 864 38.35 -64.78 -18.44
CA LYS A 864 38.15 -63.50 -19.14
C LYS A 864 37.74 -63.72 -20.60
N GLU A 865 38.39 -64.62 -21.30
CA GLU A 865 38.05 -64.99 -22.68
C GLU A 865 36.63 -65.57 -22.75
N ARG A 866 36.24 -66.43 -21.79
CA ARG A 866 34.87 -66.96 -21.72
C ARG A 866 33.82 -65.90 -21.42
N ILE A 867 34.13 -64.93 -20.55
CA ILE A 867 33.25 -63.79 -20.27
C ILE A 867 33.09 -62.95 -21.54
N LEU A 868 34.17 -62.63 -22.25
CA LEU A 868 34.12 -61.87 -23.50
C LEU A 868 33.32 -62.59 -24.60
N GLU A 869 33.47 -63.92 -24.73
CA GLU A 869 32.64 -64.73 -25.62
C GLU A 869 31.15 -64.63 -25.26
N LEU A 870 30.82 -64.75 -23.97
CA LEU A 870 29.44 -64.66 -23.48
C LEU A 870 28.86 -63.25 -23.65
N GLU A 871 29.65 -62.21 -23.43
CA GLU A 871 29.26 -60.81 -23.68
C GLU A 871 28.99 -60.58 -25.16
N SER A 872 29.86 -61.06 -26.05
CA SER A 872 29.64 -60.98 -27.50
C SER A 872 28.39 -61.76 -27.94
N GLN A 873 28.15 -62.94 -27.38
CA GLN A 873 26.92 -63.69 -27.62
C GLN A 873 25.68 -62.95 -27.10
N LEU A 874 25.74 -62.37 -25.91
CA LEU A 874 24.67 -61.53 -25.36
C LEU A 874 24.39 -60.32 -26.24
N GLU A 875 25.42 -59.67 -26.76
CA GLU A 875 25.29 -58.49 -27.61
C GLU A 875 24.70 -58.86 -28.99
N SER A 876 25.11 -60.00 -29.55
CA SER A 876 24.49 -60.58 -30.75
C SER A 876 23.01 -60.90 -30.53
N LEU A 877 22.68 -61.56 -29.41
CA LEU A 877 21.29 -61.87 -29.03
C LEU A 877 20.47 -60.61 -28.77
N LYS A 878 21.06 -59.56 -28.17
CA LYS A 878 20.42 -58.24 -28.00
C LYS A 878 20.12 -57.62 -29.36
N ARG A 879 21.08 -57.61 -30.30
CA ARG A 879 20.86 -57.10 -31.67
C ARG A 879 19.79 -57.90 -32.40
N GLN A 880 19.77 -59.22 -32.26
CA GLN A 880 18.70 -60.05 -32.81
C GLN A 880 17.35 -59.72 -32.19
N LYS A 881 17.26 -59.56 -30.87
CA LYS A 881 16.04 -59.12 -30.18
C LYS A 881 15.59 -57.72 -30.61
N GLU A 882 16.52 -56.79 -30.83
CA GLU A 882 16.21 -55.46 -31.36
C GLU A 882 15.70 -55.50 -32.80
N LEU A 883 16.28 -56.35 -33.64
CA LEU A 883 15.78 -56.57 -34.99
C LEU A 883 14.40 -57.22 -34.99
N GLU A 884 14.18 -58.22 -34.13
CA GLU A 884 12.87 -58.88 -33.97
C GLU A 884 11.83 -57.93 -33.37
N THR A 885 12.19 -57.08 -32.41
CA THR A 885 11.28 -56.05 -31.89
C THR A 885 10.99 -54.97 -32.92
N LYS A 886 11.95 -54.58 -33.75
CA LYS A 886 11.71 -53.69 -34.90
C LYS A 886 10.80 -54.34 -35.94
N ARG A 887 11.02 -55.62 -36.28
CA ARG A 887 10.14 -56.40 -37.17
C ARG A 887 8.74 -56.52 -36.58
N LYS A 888 8.63 -56.81 -35.28
CA LYS A 888 7.36 -56.87 -34.56
C LYS A 888 6.66 -55.52 -34.56
N LYS A 889 7.40 -54.42 -34.32
CA LYS A 889 6.85 -53.07 -34.36
C LYS A 889 6.41 -52.68 -35.77
N GLN A 890 7.19 -53.02 -36.81
CA GLN A 890 6.79 -52.85 -38.19
C GLN A 890 5.55 -53.69 -38.54
N LEU A 891 5.45 -54.92 -38.02
CA LEU A 891 4.25 -55.74 -38.17
C LEU A 891 3.06 -55.16 -37.40
N GLU A 892 3.25 -54.63 -36.20
CA GLU A 892 2.24 -53.91 -35.42
C GLU A 892 1.79 -52.64 -36.16
N GLU A 893 2.71 -51.84 -36.69
CA GLU A 893 2.44 -50.65 -37.51
C GLU A 893 1.71 -51.02 -38.81
N ILE A 894 2.07 -52.13 -39.47
CA ILE A 894 1.35 -52.65 -40.64
C ILE A 894 -0.04 -53.17 -40.24
N MET A 895 -0.19 -53.86 -39.11
CA MET A 895 -1.48 -54.29 -38.59
C MET A 895 -2.36 -53.09 -38.19
N GLU A 896 -1.77 -52.03 -37.69
CA GLU A 896 -2.45 -50.79 -37.28
C GLU A 896 -2.79 -49.92 -38.51
N ALA A 897 -1.94 -49.90 -39.53
CA ALA A 897 -2.24 -49.31 -40.84
C ALA A 897 -3.31 -50.10 -41.62
N ASN A 898 -3.36 -51.44 -41.45
CA ASN A 898 -4.43 -52.29 -41.95
C ASN A 898 -5.67 -52.34 -41.05
N LYS A 899 -5.66 -51.67 -39.87
CA LYS A 899 -6.89 -51.41 -39.11
C LYS A 899 -7.65 -50.26 -39.77
N VAL A 900 -8.16 -50.53 -40.97
CA VAL A 900 -9.41 -49.92 -41.39
C VAL A 900 -10.50 -50.53 -40.52
N SER A 901 -10.93 -49.70 -39.55
CA SER A 901 -12.23 -49.70 -38.87
C SER A 901 -13.17 -50.83 -39.30
N SER A 902 -13.50 -51.74 -38.39
CA SER A 902 -14.66 -52.63 -38.57
C SER A 902 -15.88 -51.81 -38.98
N PRO A 903 -16.58 -52.14 -40.07
CA PRO A 903 -17.89 -51.57 -40.30
C PRO A 903 -18.90 -52.33 -39.42
N SER A 904 -19.14 -51.73 -38.24
CA SER A 904 -20.36 -51.78 -37.44
C SER A 904 -20.78 -53.09 -36.77
N LYS A 905 -21.22 -52.93 -35.51
CA LYS A 905 -21.97 -53.89 -34.67
C LYS A 905 -21.19 -55.05 -34.07
#